data_AF-A0A0G0EXR8-F1
#
_entry.id   AF-A0A0G0EXR8-F1
#
_cell.length_a   1.000
_cell.length_b   1.000
_cell.length_c   1.000
_cell.angle_alpha   90.00
_cell.angle_beta   90.00
_cell.angle_gamma   90.00
#
_symmetry.space_group_name_H-M   'P 1'
#
loop_
_entity.id
_entity.type
_entity.pdbx_description
1 polymer ?
#
loop_
_entity_poly.entity_id
_entity_poly.type
_entity_poly.pdbx_seq_one_letter_code
_entity_poly.pdbx_strand_id
1 'polypeptide(L)'
;MNSKNKNRKNNFWAFRVAGFLVFVLFLFLFAVTNCFAAFPTDWGKSQQLAIDHTKLTANVSDFPILITKVCLPEEMFNADGDYPALNGGGDIRFSSDEAGTTQLPCEIVSFVIDNDPANGSAEIWVKVPSISFEADTSIYIWWDKADETQPVADDTYGSENVWKTGYKLVQHLKEDPSGGAPQFYDSTANDHHGTNNGGLVAGDLVAAKIGNGIDFDGASTDDYDVTDHTDFDFGNGDFTISFWAKSVTHGFPKGIIEREATATFQPWVVCDNSTTRIDFYASSNGSSYDIANGVSMGTFNTDWAYYAISRNGTSIKLYRNGTQTGSTITSSATLHTGSGNVRVGEYYASSYQGIFDLDELEILKGDYKSVDWLTAEYNNQNDPGSFIAEYTPPVILNIDETTASMDDRRVIAYDENEQGAILLTGLYSETTPTHIEVQVFNRTTDAVVQVGGNDWNTITDEVIAAGAWSGSLSGIPKTNAWLGFTVRKSNETGTTYTSTNKIGVGYIVAYTGQSYMGYWIGYGPFTPTEELTSNDLCSKFRHLTTGQSWVPPAYTGWELNTGTGSIPFANKLQSELDCPIGVLDYGMGGSALLQANATGLGYWLGTDTSTNWYYDLVDGIAVSDPIDRIKANALIWYQGYTDCNVDVSYQDYYDGMTDLFALFRTTLDFANLPIFVVGQPRNTTTAVNSQSYTDVRVAQIDIADDNNETITIVAGQAVDQPLYADGVHLAEAGEISEAARYAQSVLWYEIGTGDYAWHRGPRAVGWKPIDATHTDIYIQHDGGTDFTPISGIDSFGVYNSDTTSWITATGERQNATTVRLTHASATITDIRILWGEHPVITNILRDNSTLTLPIEALQDFPYIPNQNYTRGDYVSLPLDTTDLENVYSEQDYTDVAIDDSTRVAQTATSEYAIHEFKDFVGESTNRSLTWNGQTNLTLSSSTVYLQIYNHNTTTWDEVDSDNSSSVDTDFTLEGNIVDLTNYKDTNNLINCRVYQNGTLTLQTDYWNTEAINSHTLTYSANANGTISGTTPQTISHGGNGTEVTAVPDANYHFTTWSDSVLTASRTDTNVTEDISVSASFAIDTHTVTFQDYDTTEL
;
A
#
# COMPACT_ATOMS: atom_id res chain seq x y z
N MET A 1 -89.15 -0.18 12.44
CA MET A 1 -88.19 0.61 11.65
C MET A 1 -88.11 2.02 12.25
N ASN A 2 -86.98 2.74 12.29
CA ASN A 2 -85.57 2.31 12.39
C ASN A 2 -84.70 3.55 12.72
N SER A 3 -84.18 3.72 13.96
CA SER A 3 -83.06 4.65 14.28
C SER A 3 -82.66 4.66 15.78
N LYS A 4 -82.41 3.51 16.41
CA LYS A 4 -81.67 3.46 17.69
C LYS A 4 -80.30 2.81 17.43
N ASN A 5 -79.22 3.62 17.39
CA ASN A 5 -77.79 3.29 17.61
C ASN A 5 -76.84 4.16 16.73
N LYS A 6 -76.54 5.41 17.15
CA LYS A 6 -75.30 6.11 16.74
C LYS A 6 -74.61 6.85 17.90
N ASN A 7 -75.34 7.63 18.70
CA ASN A 7 -74.74 8.52 19.72
C ASN A 7 -74.35 7.83 21.06
N ARG A 8 -73.81 6.60 21.01
CA ARG A 8 -73.24 5.90 22.19
C ARG A 8 -71.91 5.16 21.93
N LYS A 9 -71.36 5.18 20.71
CA LYS A 9 -70.09 4.48 20.40
C LYS A 9 -68.84 5.36 20.52
N ASN A 10 -68.91 6.65 20.18
CA ASN A 10 -67.71 7.49 20.08
C ASN A 10 -67.06 7.79 21.44
N ASN A 11 -67.85 8.11 22.47
CA ASN A 11 -67.31 8.35 23.83
C ASN A 11 -66.76 7.07 24.51
N PHE A 12 -67.00 5.89 23.94
CA PHE A 12 -66.51 4.60 24.47
C PHE A 12 -65.12 4.22 23.92
N TRP A 13 -64.64 4.92 22.88
CA TRP A 13 -63.28 4.74 22.34
C TRP A 13 -62.26 5.63 23.06
N ALA A 14 -62.56 6.92 23.27
CA ALA A 14 -61.66 7.84 23.97
C ALA A 14 -61.28 7.34 25.39
N PHE A 15 -62.26 6.83 26.14
CA PHE A 15 -62.01 6.23 27.47
C PHE A 15 -61.24 4.91 27.43
N ARG A 16 -61.23 4.19 26.30
CA ARG A 16 -60.41 2.99 26.14
C ARG A 16 -58.98 3.30 25.73
N VAL A 17 -58.74 4.29 24.88
CA VAL A 17 -57.37 4.72 24.52
C VAL A 17 -56.68 5.34 25.74
N ALA A 18 -57.31 6.30 26.43
CA ALA A 18 -56.75 6.89 27.65
C ALA A 18 -56.57 5.85 28.77
N GLY A 19 -57.54 4.94 28.94
CA GLY A 19 -57.43 3.85 29.91
C GLY A 19 -56.30 2.86 29.59
N PHE A 20 -56.07 2.55 28.31
CA PHE A 20 -55.00 1.65 27.88
C PHE A 20 -53.62 2.29 28.02
N LEU A 21 -53.45 3.57 27.63
CA LEU A 21 -52.20 4.30 27.87
C LEU A 21 -51.86 4.43 29.36
N VAL A 22 -52.84 4.72 30.23
CA VAL A 22 -52.59 4.77 31.69
C VAL A 22 -52.31 3.37 32.26
N PHE A 23 -52.93 2.30 31.74
CA PHE A 23 -52.65 0.94 32.18
C PHE A 23 -51.28 0.43 31.70
N VAL A 24 -50.83 0.84 30.50
CA VAL A 24 -49.46 0.59 30.00
C VAL A 24 -48.45 1.39 30.83
N LEU A 25 -48.69 2.67 31.14
CA LEU A 25 -47.83 3.43 32.06
C LEU A 25 -47.76 2.81 33.46
N PHE A 26 -48.87 2.29 33.99
CA PHE A 26 -48.88 1.62 35.30
C PHE A 26 -48.21 0.24 35.29
N LEU A 27 -48.18 -0.46 34.15
CA LEU A 27 -47.40 -1.69 33.98
C LEU A 27 -45.89 -1.37 33.90
N PHE A 28 -45.51 -0.30 33.17
CA PHE A 28 -44.12 0.18 33.18
C PHE A 28 -43.66 0.66 34.57
N LEU A 29 -44.54 1.29 35.36
CA LEU A 29 -44.21 1.73 36.73
C LEU A 29 -44.16 0.62 37.80
N PHE A 30 -44.52 -0.62 37.46
CA PHE A 30 -44.44 -1.76 38.39
C PHE A 30 -43.72 -2.99 37.80
N ALA A 31 -42.98 -2.79 36.71
CA ALA A 31 -41.94 -3.71 36.23
C ALA A 31 -40.56 -3.45 36.87
N VAL A 32 -40.48 -2.57 37.88
CA VAL A 32 -39.33 -2.54 38.82
C VAL A 32 -39.49 -3.68 39.84
N THR A 33 -39.52 -4.90 39.35
CA THR A 33 -38.79 -5.98 40.02
C THR A 33 -37.34 -5.54 40.13
N ASN A 34 -36.68 -5.81 41.27
CA ASN A 34 -35.28 -5.47 41.44
C ASN A 34 -34.44 -6.19 40.37
N CYS A 35 -34.06 -5.46 39.31
CA CYS A 35 -32.86 -5.78 38.55
C CYS A 35 -31.70 -5.46 39.50
N PHE A 36 -31.29 -6.48 40.25
CA PHE A 36 -29.90 -6.57 40.68
C PHE A 36 -29.06 -6.62 39.41
N ALA A 37 -27.91 -5.93 39.39
CA ALA A 37 -26.98 -5.99 38.26
C ALA A 37 -26.63 -7.47 37.97
N ALA A 38 -26.53 -7.84 36.69
CA ALA A 38 -26.31 -9.24 36.33
C ALA A 38 -24.93 -9.72 36.81
N PHE A 39 -23.91 -8.84 36.79
CA PHE A 39 -22.70 -9.00 37.58
C PHE A 39 -22.76 -8.18 38.89
N PRO A 40 -22.53 -8.81 40.07
CA PRO A 40 -22.38 -8.10 41.35
C PRO A 40 -21.09 -7.28 41.43
N THR A 41 -20.98 -6.46 42.49
CA THR A 41 -19.81 -5.65 42.90
C THR A 41 -18.54 -6.44 43.27
N ASP A 42 -18.52 -7.73 42.93
CA ASP A 42 -17.68 -8.75 43.56
C ASP A 42 -16.85 -9.53 42.50
N TRP A 43 -16.69 -8.92 41.31
CA TRP A 43 -15.79 -9.33 40.22
C TRP A 43 -14.56 -8.41 40.24
N GLY A 44 -13.35 -8.95 40.21
CA GLY A 44 -12.12 -8.18 40.40
C GLY A 44 -11.66 -7.42 39.16
N LYS A 45 -11.89 -7.98 37.96
CA LYS A 45 -11.49 -7.38 36.68
C LYS A 45 -12.56 -7.47 35.58
N SER A 46 -12.47 -6.52 34.65
CA SER A 46 -13.26 -6.44 33.43
C SER A 46 -12.46 -5.77 32.32
N GLN A 47 -12.57 -6.24 31.08
CA GLN A 47 -11.89 -5.66 29.92
C GLN A 47 -12.83 -5.61 28.71
N GLN A 48 -12.74 -4.55 27.91
CA GLN A 48 -13.46 -4.42 26.65
C GLN A 48 -12.70 -5.12 25.53
N LEU A 49 -13.42 -5.84 24.68
CA LEU A 49 -12.93 -6.48 23.46
C LEU A 49 -13.69 -5.87 22.27
N ALA A 50 -12.96 -5.50 21.22
CA ALA A 50 -13.54 -4.89 20.02
C ALA A 50 -13.56 -5.91 18.87
N ILE A 51 -14.74 -6.19 18.35
CA ILE A 51 -14.95 -7.05 17.17
C ILE A 51 -14.94 -6.16 15.93
N ASP A 52 -13.96 -6.38 15.05
CA ASP A 52 -13.66 -5.51 13.91
C ASP A 52 -14.71 -5.61 12.79
N HIS A 53 -15.41 -4.50 12.51
CA HIS A 53 -16.45 -4.44 11.48
C HIS A 53 -15.93 -4.62 10.05
N THR A 54 -14.66 -4.31 9.79
CA THR A 54 -14.03 -4.46 8.45
C THR A 54 -13.89 -5.92 8.03
N LYS A 55 -13.97 -6.85 8.99
CA LYS A 55 -13.94 -8.31 8.76
C LYS A 55 -15.30 -8.88 8.35
N LEU A 56 -16.33 -8.03 8.19
CA LEU A 56 -17.71 -8.41 7.89
C LEU A 56 -18.20 -7.83 6.55
N THR A 57 -19.03 -8.59 5.85
CA THR A 57 -19.69 -8.16 4.59
C THR A 57 -21.16 -7.76 4.79
N ALA A 58 -21.76 -8.12 5.94
CA ALA A 58 -23.10 -7.74 6.37
C ALA A 58 -23.23 -7.87 7.89
N ASN A 59 -24.31 -7.33 8.47
CA ASN A 59 -24.63 -7.54 9.89
C ASN A 59 -24.98 -9.03 10.11
N VAL A 60 -24.40 -9.67 11.12
CA VAL A 60 -24.63 -11.08 11.47
C VAL A 60 -25.24 -11.14 12.87
N SER A 61 -26.23 -12.00 13.09
CA SER A 61 -27.00 -12.07 14.34
C SER A 61 -26.94 -13.45 14.99
N ASP A 62 -26.99 -13.52 16.32
CA ASP A 62 -26.99 -14.78 17.06
C ASP A 62 -25.70 -15.62 16.87
N PHE A 63 -24.58 -14.94 16.61
CA PHE A 63 -23.30 -15.49 16.12
C PHE A 63 -22.41 -16.04 17.27
N PRO A 64 -21.99 -17.31 17.25
CA PRO A 64 -20.92 -17.81 18.10
C PRO A 64 -19.58 -17.27 17.63
N ILE A 65 -18.91 -16.46 18.45
CA ILE A 65 -17.57 -15.92 18.18
C ILE A 65 -16.52 -16.71 18.95
N LEU A 66 -15.45 -17.12 18.28
CA LEU A 66 -14.26 -17.70 18.88
C LEU A 66 -13.37 -16.59 19.45
N ILE A 67 -12.97 -16.75 20.70
CA ILE A 67 -12.01 -15.93 21.41
C ILE A 67 -10.89 -16.85 21.89
N THR A 68 -9.66 -16.59 21.45
CA THR A 68 -8.47 -17.33 21.92
C THR A 68 -7.54 -16.39 22.68
N LYS A 69 -6.44 -16.92 23.22
CA LYS A 69 -5.48 -16.16 24.05
C LYS A 69 -4.99 -14.86 23.42
N VAL A 70 -4.82 -14.78 22.09
CA VAL A 70 -4.36 -13.56 21.41
C VAL A 70 -5.35 -12.40 21.53
N CYS A 71 -6.63 -12.68 21.79
CA CYS A 71 -7.69 -11.69 21.98
C CYS A 71 -7.83 -11.22 23.44
N LEU A 72 -6.97 -11.68 24.36
CA LEU A 72 -7.21 -11.60 25.81
C LEU A 72 -5.99 -11.07 26.60
N PRO A 73 -6.21 -10.31 27.70
CA PRO A 73 -5.12 -9.76 28.50
C PRO A 73 -4.16 -10.82 29.06
N GLU A 74 -2.86 -10.59 28.92
CA GLU A 74 -1.81 -11.49 29.42
C GLU A 74 -1.92 -11.75 30.93
N GLU A 75 -2.40 -10.77 31.71
CA GLU A 75 -2.57 -10.93 33.17
C GLU A 75 -3.57 -12.03 33.56
N MET A 76 -4.52 -12.41 32.68
CA MET A 76 -5.42 -13.53 32.91
C MET A 76 -4.68 -14.87 33.01
N PHE A 77 -3.52 -14.99 32.35
CA PHE A 77 -2.78 -16.25 32.15
C PHE A 77 -1.63 -16.47 33.14
N ASN A 78 -1.24 -15.43 33.90
CA ASN A 78 -0.11 -15.46 34.82
C ASN A 78 -0.53 -15.94 36.22
N ALA A 79 -0.31 -17.22 36.53
CA ALA A 79 -0.72 -17.85 37.78
C ALA A 79 -0.05 -17.30 39.06
N ASP A 80 1.07 -16.58 38.94
CA ASP A 80 1.75 -15.86 40.04
C ASP A 80 1.43 -14.35 40.06
N GLY A 81 0.54 -13.87 39.16
CA GLY A 81 0.18 -12.46 38.99
C GLY A 81 -0.79 -11.91 40.05
N ASP A 82 -1.06 -10.60 39.98
CA ASP A 82 -1.98 -9.93 40.90
C ASP A 82 -3.47 -10.23 40.61
N TYR A 83 -3.83 -10.56 39.35
CA TYR A 83 -5.22 -10.74 38.89
C TYR A 83 -5.42 -11.90 37.86
N PRO A 84 -4.93 -13.13 38.12
CA PRO A 84 -5.18 -14.27 37.23
C PRO A 84 -6.67 -14.63 37.17
N ALA A 85 -7.11 -15.16 36.02
CA ALA A 85 -8.34 -15.95 35.99
C ALA A 85 -8.07 -17.34 36.58
N LEU A 86 -9.12 -18.03 37.05
CA LEU A 86 -9.01 -19.40 37.55
C LEU A 86 -8.62 -20.35 36.41
N ASN A 87 -7.71 -21.30 36.70
CA ASN A 87 -7.35 -22.35 35.75
C ASN A 87 -8.60 -23.18 35.36
N GLY A 88 -8.82 -23.41 34.07
CA GLY A 88 -10.09 -23.94 33.55
C GLY A 88 -11.22 -22.91 33.40
N GLY A 89 -10.96 -21.63 33.63
CA GLY A 89 -11.85 -20.50 33.33
C GLY A 89 -13.14 -20.45 34.14
N GLY A 90 -13.18 -21.00 35.36
CA GLY A 90 -14.39 -21.05 36.20
C GLY A 90 -15.04 -19.69 36.45
N ASP A 91 -14.21 -18.65 36.57
CA ASP A 91 -14.55 -17.25 36.76
C ASP A 91 -14.40 -16.43 35.47
N ILE A 92 -14.69 -16.97 34.28
CA ILE A 92 -14.75 -16.16 33.06
C ILE A 92 -16.20 -15.91 32.67
N ARG A 93 -16.57 -14.65 32.36
CA ARG A 93 -17.91 -14.29 31.86
C ARG A 93 -17.83 -13.16 30.83
N PHE A 94 -18.92 -12.96 30.08
CA PHE A 94 -19.04 -11.91 29.08
C PHE A 94 -20.34 -11.11 29.20
N SER A 95 -20.33 -9.84 28.79
CA SER A 95 -21.52 -9.02 28.56
C SER A 95 -21.45 -8.24 27.24
N SER A 96 -22.60 -7.81 26.73
CA SER A 96 -22.70 -6.85 25.60
C SER A 96 -22.79 -5.39 26.05
N ASP A 97 -22.52 -5.10 27.32
CA ASP A 97 -22.47 -3.75 27.88
C ASP A 97 -21.45 -3.65 29.02
N GLU A 98 -20.80 -2.48 29.11
CA GLU A 98 -19.80 -2.10 30.11
C GLU A 98 -20.32 -2.23 31.55
N ALA A 99 -21.61 -1.96 31.77
CA ALA A 99 -22.23 -2.02 33.09
C ALA A 99 -22.52 -3.47 33.56
N GLY A 100 -22.19 -4.49 32.76
CA GLY A 100 -22.37 -5.89 33.14
C GLY A 100 -23.83 -6.28 33.36
N THR A 101 -24.77 -5.63 32.66
CA THR A 101 -26.22 -5.85 32.87
C THR A 101 -26.84 -6.87 31.92
N THR A 102 -26.21 -7.09 30.76
CA THR A 102 -26.62 -8.01 29.69
C THR A 102 -25.54 -9.07 29.50
N GLN A 103 -25.53 -10.07 30.37
CA GLN A 103 -24.61 -11.22 30.26
C GLN A 103 -24.86 -12.00 28.96
N LEU A 104 -23.79 -12.52 28.35
CA LEU A 104 -23.81 -13.39 27.19
C LEU A 104 -23.58 -14.85 27.57
N PRO A 105 -24.14 -15.84 26.83
CA PRO A 105 -23.74 -17.23 26.95
C PRO A 105 -22.30 -17.44 26.49
N CYS A 106 -21.54 -18.24 27.23
CA CYS A 106 -20.18 -18.61 26.87
C CYS A 106 -19.88 -20.09 27.17
N GLU A 107 -19.01 -20.68 26.36
CA GLU A 107 -18.40 -21.98 26.57
C GLU A 107 -16.89 -21.82 26.73
N ILE A 108 -16.34 -22.37 27.81
CA ILE A 108 -14.89 -22.47 28.01
C ILE A 108 -14.48 -23.86 27.52
N VAL A 109 -13.99 -23.94 26.28
CA VAL A 109 -13.60 -25.21 25.66
C VAL A 109 -12.23 -25.64 26.17
N SER A 110 -11.29 -24.70 26.26
CA SER A 110 -10.06 -24.81 27.06
C SER A 110 -9.65 -23.46 27.66
N PHE A 111 -9.09 -23.47 28.87
CA PHE A 111 -8.43 -22.31 29.47
C PHE A 111 -7.33 -22.78 30.43
N VAL A 112 -6.08 -22.46 30.10
CA VAL A 112 -4.89 -22.89 30.84
C VAL A 112 -4.08 -21.67 31.25
N ILE A 113 -3.85 -21.54 32.55
CA ILE A 113 -2.90 -20.56 33.12
C ILE A 113 -1.60 -21.27 33.52
N ASP A 114 -0.49 -20.55 33.55
CA ASP A 114 0.82 -21.05 33.99
C ASP A 114 1.61 -19.97 34.75
N ASN A 115 2.66 -20.34 35.46
CA ASN A 115 3.56 -19.39 36.13
C ASN A 115 4.36 -18.54 35.13
N ASP A 116 4.48 -18.98 33.88
CA ASP A 116 4.93 -18.18 32.73
C ASP A 116 3.75 -18.06 31.73
N PRO A 117 3.12 -16.88 31.60
CA PRO A 117 1.90 -16.71 30.82
C PRO A 117 2.09 -17.05 29.33
N ALA A 118 3.33 -17.10 28.82
CA ALA A 118 3.62 -17.57 27.47
C ALA A 118 3.11 -19.01 27.23
N ASN A 119 3.11 -19.87 28.26
CA ASN A 119 2.63 -21.25 28.18
C ASN A 119 1.10 -21.40 28.33
N GLY A 120 0.39 -20.34 28.72
CA GLY A 120 -1.07 -20.35 28.83
C GLY A 120 -1.77 -20.48 27.48
N SER A 121 -3.02 -20.95 27.49
CA SER A 121 -3.88 -21.07 26.30
C SER A 121 -5.34 -20.77 26.62
N ALA A 122 -6.10 -20.34 25.63
CA ALA A 122 -7.55 -20.15 25.74
C ALA A 122 -8.24 -20.48 24.43
N GLU A 123 -9.41 -21.06 24.56
CA GLU A 123 -10.35 -21.37 23.50
C GLU A 123 -11.77 -21.25 24.08
N ILE A 124 -12.44 -20.16 23.74
CA ILE A 124 -13.69 -19.72 24.34
C ILE A 124 -14.66 -19.33 23.24
N TRP A 125 -15.89 -19.84 23.30
CA TRP A 125 -16.95 -19.46 22.36
C TRP A 125 -18.00 -18.62 23.08
N VAL A 126 -18.37 -17.47 22.51
CA VAL A 126 -19.35 -16.54 23.11
C VAL A 126 -20.44 -16.23 22.10
N LYS A 127 -21.70 -16.29 22.50
CA LYS A 127 -22.80 -15.95 21.58
C LYS A 127 -23.10 -14.45 21.61
N VAL A 128 -22.77 -13.76 20.52
CA VAL A 128 -23.02 -12.33 20.35
C VAL A 128 -24.38 -12.11 19.64
N PRO A 129 -25.34 -11.36 20.21
CA PRO A 129 -26.68 -11.23 19.64
C PRO A 129 -26.72 -10.55 18.26
N SER A 130 -25.80 -9.62 18.01
CA SER A 130 -25.55 -9.03 16.69
C SER A 130 -24.14 -8.47 16.64
N ILE A 131 -23.41 -8.74 15.56
CA ILE A 131 -22.17 -8.05 15.15
C ILE A 131 -22.47 -7.21 13.91
N SER A 132 -21.84 -6.04 13.81
CA SER A 132 -22.18 -5.03 12.78
C SER A 132 -21.07 -4.81 11.76
N PHE A 133 -21.44 -4.67 10.49
CA PHE A 133 -20.52 -4.23 9.42
C PHE A 133 -20.41 -2.70 9.32
N GLU A 134 -21.18 -1.93 10.10
CA GLU A 134 -21.23 -0.46 10.02
C GLU A 134 -20.34 0.23 11.08
N ALA A 135 -19.99 -0.47 12.17
CA ALA A 135 -19.09 -0.02 13.23
C ALA A 135 -18.70 -1.20 14.15
N ASP A 136 -17.54 -1.11 14.82
CA ASP A 136 -17.02 -2.18 15.68
C ASP A 136 -18.00 -2.58 16.78
N THR A 137 -18.13 -3.88 17.01
CA THR A 137 -19.04 -4.42 18.03
C THR A 137 -18.28 -4.70 19.33
N SER A 138 -18.61 -3.96 20.39
CA SER A 138 -17.97 -4.14 21.69
C SER A 138 -18.65 -5.24 22.51
N ILE A 139 -17.85 -6.11 23.11
CA ILE A 139 -18.21 -7.01 24.20
C ILE A 139 -17.23 -6.82 25.37
N TYR A 140 -17.58 -7.28 26.56
CA TYR A 140 -16.76 -7.11 27.76
C TYR A 140 -16.55 -8.46 28.43
N ILE A 141 -15.29 -8.83 28.69
CA ILE A 141 -14.92 -10.01 29.47
C ILE A 141 -14.74 -9.63 30.94
N TRP A 142 -15.08 -10.54 31.86
CA TRP A 142 -15.03 -10.37 33.32
C TRP A 142 -14.32 -11.55 33.97
N TRP A 143 -13.42 -11.29 34.92
CA TRP A 143 -12.67 -12.32 35.67
C TRP A 143 -12.18 -11.83 37.05
N ASP A 144 -11.27 -12.59 37.68
CA ASP A 144 -10.82 -12.46 39.06
C ASP A 144 -11.99 -12.58 40.03
N LYS A 145 -12.55 -13.79 40.11
CA LYS A 145 -13.57 -14.12 41.10
C LYS A 145 -13.30 -15.47 41.76
N ALA A 146 -12.63 -15.40 42.91
CA ALA A 146 -12.28 -16.55 43.74
C ALA A 146 -13.47 -17.50 44.01
N ASP A 147 -13.19 -18.80 43.92
CA ASP A 147 -14.12 -19.92 44.11
C ASP A 147 -15.37 -19.96 43.17
N GLU A 148 -15.41 -19.16 42.09
CA GLU A 148 -16.50 -19.18 41.10
C GLU A 148 -16.38 -20.37 40.12
N THR A 149 -17.53 -20.84 39.61
CA THR A 149 -17.61 -21.93 38.62
C THR A 149 -18.43 -21.48 37.41
N GLN A 150 -18.17 -22.00 36.21
CA GLN A 150 -19.02 -21.75 35.04
C GLN A 150 -20.49 -22.11 35.31
N PRO A 151 -21.47 -21.44 34.65
CA PRO A 151 -22.87 -21.85 34.72
C PRO A 151 -23.03 -23.31 34.31
N VAL A 152 -24.06 -23.98 34.84
CA VAL A 152 -24.43 -25.30 34.31
C VAL A 152 -24.86 -25.15 32.84
N ALA A 153 -24.52 -26.13 32.02
CA ALA A 153 -24.56 -26.02 30.57
C ALA A 153 -25.94 -25.60 30.01
N ASP A 154 -27.03 -26.09 30.61
CA ASP A 154 -28.41 -25.81 30.22
C ASP A 154 -28.95 -24.45 30.72
N ASP A 155 -28.29 -23.78 31.67
CA ASP A 155 -28.71 -22.47 32.18
C ASP A 155 -28.50 -21.36 31.12
N THR A 156 -29.25 -20.28 31.28
CA THR A 156 -29.41 -19.11 30.40
C THR A 156 -28.11 -18.61 29.73
N TYR A 157 -26.97 -18.75 30.41
CA TYR A 157 -25.66 -18.29 29.94
C TYR A 157 -24.58 -19.41 29.92
N GLY A 158 -24.97 -20.68 30.05
CA GLY A 158 -24.08 -21.85 29.93
C GLY A 158 -23.78 -22.21 28.47
N SER A 159 -22.90 -23.19 28.28
CA SER A 159 -22.32 -23.58 26.99
C SER A 159 -23.35 -23.99 25.93
N GLU A 160 -24.33 -24.84 26.27
CA GLU A 160 -25.39 -25.27 25.33
C GLU A 160 -26.15 -24.10 24.71
N ASN A 161 -26.19 -22.96 25.41
CA ASN A 161 -26.90 -21.76 25.00
C ASN A 161 -26.11 -20.89 24.03
N VAL A 162 -24.81 -21.17 23.83
CA VAL A 162 -24.01 -20.64 22.71
C VAL A 162 -24.56 -21.19 21.39
N TRP A 163 -24.79 -22.50 21.33
CA TRP A 163 -25.17 -23.23 20.11
C TRP A 163 -26.69 -23.37 19.90
N LYS A 164 -27.48 -22.53 20.57
CA LYS A 164 -28.95 -22.73 20.70
C LYS A 164 -29.75 -22.66 19.39
N THR A 165 -29.20 -22.08 18.34
CA THR A 165 -29.94 -21.71 17.11
C THR A 165 -29.71 -22.74 16.00
N GLY A 166 -30.46 -23.84 16.03
CA GLY A 166 -30.50 -24.83 14.93
C GLY A 166 -29.31 -25.79 14.84
N TYR A 167 -28.27 -25.63 15.67
CA TYR A 167 -27.15 -26.57 15.74
C TYR A 167 -27.60 -27.92 16.30
N LYS A 168 -27.04 -28.98 15.73
CA LYS A 168 -27.37 -30.40 15.95
C LYS A 168 -26.17 -31.29 16.20
N LEU A 169 -24.98 -30.75 16.04
CA LEU A 169 -23.71 -31.32 16.47
C LEU A 169 -22.71 -30.16 16.46
N VAL A 170 -21.94 -30.01 17.52
CA VAL A 170 -20.74 -29.16 17.56
C VAL A 170 -19.68 -29.93 18.32
N GLN A 171 -18.56 -30.25 17.67
CA GLN A 171 -17.46 -31.01 18.27
C GLN A 171 -16.13 -30.30 18.02
N HIS A 172 -15.54 -29.78 19.10
CA HIS A 172 -14.22 -29.15 19.11
C HIS A 172 -13.07 -30.17 19.05
N LEU A 173 -13.36 -31.49 18.99
CA LEU A 173 -12.43 -32.61 18.80
C LEU A 173 -11.20 -32.71 19.72
N LYS A 174 -11.15 -31.91 20.78
CA LYS A 174 -10.04 -31.76 21.74
C LYS A 174 -9.76 -32.96 22.65
N GLU A 175 -10.66 -33.95 22.71
CA GLU A 175 -10.58 -35.06 23.67
C GLU A 175 -9.61 -36.19 23.24
N ASP A 176 -8.90 -36.78 24.21
CA ASP A 176 -8.11 -38.00 23.98
C ASP A 176 -9.01 -39.13 23.45
N PRO A 177 -8.84 -39.57 22.18
CA PRO A 177 -9.73 -40.55 21.57
C PRO A 177 -9.55 -41.96 22.17
N SER A 178 -8.45 -42.21 22.90
CA SER A 178 -8.25 -43.43 23.69
C SER A 178 -8.91 -43.38 25.09
N GLY A 179 -9.54 -42.24 25.41
CA GLY A 179 -10.29 -42.01 26.63
C GLY A 179 -11.52 -42.90 26.82
N GLY A 180 -12.21 -42.73 27.94
CA GLY A 180 -13.44 -43.46 28.24
C GLY A 180 -14.61 -42.99 27.38
N ALA A 181 -15.25 -43.89 26.63
CA ALA A 181 -16.36 -43.57 25.74
C ALA A 181 -17.61 -43.02 26.46
N PRO A 182 -18.37 -42.10 25.83
CA PRO A 182 -18.06 -41.44 24.54
C PRO A 182 -16.90 -40.47 24.69
N GLN A 183 -16.09 -40.32 23.64
CA GLN A 183 -14.86 -39.51 23.69
C GLN A 183 -15.09 -38.10 23.15
N PHE A 184 -15.67 -37.98 21.96
CA PHE A 184 -15.86 -36.69 21.29
C PHE A 184 -17.19 -36.09 21.76
N TYR A 185 -17.14 -35.06 22.59
CA TYR A 185 -18.39 -34.49 23.13
C TYR A 185 -19.15 -33.70 22.06
N ASP A 186 -20.42 -33.40 22.36
CA ASP A 186 -21.29 -32.51 21.58
C ASP A 186 -21.62 -31.34 22.49
N SER A 187 -21.21 -30.14 22.11
CA SER A 187 -21.42 -28.91 22.89
C SER A 187 -22.86 -28.37 22.80
N THR A 188 -23.71 -29.00 21.99
CA THR A 188 -25.12 -28.66 21.88
C THR A 188 -26.01 -29.44 22.87
N ALA A 189 -27.18 -28.88 23.21
CA ALA A 189 -28.22 -29.50 24.04
C ALA A 189 -28.90 -30.76 23.43
N ASN A 190 -28.25 -31.44 22.47
CA ASN A 190 -28.76 -32.63 21.80
C ASN A 190 -28.07 -33.93 22.26
N ASP A 191 -26.97 -33.86 23.02
CA ASP A 191 -26.18 -34.98 23.56
C ASP A 191 -25.64 -35.97 22.49
N HIS A 192 -25.39 -35.54 21.25
CA HIS A 192 -24.96 -36.41 20.14
C HIS A 192 -23.46 -36.73 20.16
N HIS A 193 -22.94 -37.16 21.30
CA HIS A 193 -21.51 -37.45 21.48
C HIS A 193 -21.02 -38.61 20.59
N GLY A 194 -19.80 -38.48 20.05
CA GLY A 194 -19.12 -39.47 19.23
C GLY A 194 -18.39 -40.54 20.05
N THR A 195 -18.42 -41.78 19.57
CA THR A 195 -17.70 -42.92 20.17
C THR A 195 -16.69 -43.48 19.18
N ASN A 196 -15.41 -43.52 19.58
CA ASN A 196 -14.32 -44.16 18.84
C ASN A 196 -14.60 -45.66 18.63
N ASN A 197 -14.54 -46.13 17.38
CA ASN A 197 -14.79 -47.54 17.04
C ASN A 197 -13.60 -48.48 17.33
N GLY A 198 -12.45 -47.91 17.73
CA GLY A 198 -11.37 -48.63 18.42
C GLY A 198 -10.02 -48.63 17.71
N GLY A 199 -9.87 -47.90 16.60
CA GLY A 199 -8.56 -47.62 15.99
C GLY A 199 -7.87 -46.43 16.62
N LEU A 200 -8.60 -45.31 16.81
CA LEU A 200 -8.00 -44.05 17.26
C LEU A 200 -7.35 -44.19 18.65
N VAL A 201 -6.15 -43.64 18.80
CA VAL A 201 -5.29 -43.68 20.00
C VAL A 201 -4.86 -42.29 20.43
N ALA A 202 -4.32 -42.14 21.65
CA ALA A 202 -3.82 -40.87 22.20
C ALA A 202 -2.69 -40.18 21.39
N GLY A 203 -2.17 -40.81 20.32
CA GLY A 203 -1.22 -40.19 19.40
C GLY A 203 -1.90 -39.37 18.29
N ASP A 204 -3.20 -39.59 18.08
CA ASP A 204 -3.98 -39.08 16.95
C ASP A 204 -4.68 -37.76 17.32
N LEU A 205 -4.67 -37.41 18.61
CA LEU A 205 -4.99 -36.06 19.08
C LEU A 205 -3.80 -35.14 18.78
N VAL A 206 -3.97 -34.28 17.77
CA VAL A 206 -2.92 -33.40 17.22
C VAL A 206 -3.28 -31.93 17.39
N ALA A 207 -2.28 -31.05 17.39
CA ALA A 207 -2.52 -29.60 17.34
C ALA A 207 -3.15 -29.24 15.99
N ALA A 208 -4.32 -28.59 16.03
CA ALA A 208 -5.15 -28.38 14.84
C ALA A 208 -5.15 -26.93 14.34
N LYS A 209 -6.25 -26.44 13.79
CA LYS A 209 -6.41 -25.02 13.42
C LYS A 209 -6.85 -24.21 14.64
N ILE A 210 -7.72 -24.79 15.45
CA ILE A 210 -8.18 -24.31 16.75
C ILE A 210 -7.87 -25.43 17.75
N GLY A 211 -7.26 -25.09 18.90
CA GLY A 211 -6.95 -26.06 19.95
C GLY A 211 -6.26 -27.35 19.46
N ASN A 212 -6.94 -28.48 19.65
CA ASN A 212 -6.53 -29.80 19.16
C ASN A 212 -7.66 -30.46 18.36
N GLY A 213 -7.30 -31.27 17.38
CA GLY A 213 -8.22 -32.06 16.55
C GLY A 213 -7.66 -33.47 16.29
N ILE A 214 -8.25 -34.19 15.34
CA ILE A 214 -7.93 -35.60 15.10
C ILE A 214 -7.24 -35.80 13.75
N ASP A 215 -6.04 -36.39 13.79
CA ASP A 215 -5.35 -37.00 12.64
C ASP A 215 -5.96 -38.38 12.36
N PHE A 216 -6.43 -38.58 11.14
CA PHE A 216 -6.80 -39.91 10.65
C PHE A 216 -5.64 -40.42 9.79
N ASP A 217 -4.76 -41.27 10.35
CA ASP A 217 -3.46 -41.65 9.72
C ASP A 217 -3.61 -42.57 8.48
N GLY A 218 -4.74 -43.28 8.42
CA GLY A 218 -5.05 -44.29 7.39
C GLY A 218 -4.95 -45.73 7.87
N ALA A 219 -4.71 -45.97 9.16
CA ALA A 219 -4.82 -47.28 9.77
C ALA A 219 -6.27 -47.79 9.76
N SER A 220 -6.42 -49.09 9.97
CA SER A 220 -7.56 -49.86 9.45
C SER A 220 -8.92 -49.62 10.15
N THR A 221 -9.00 -48.72 11.12
CA THR A 221 -10.07 -48.64 12.14
C THR A 221 -10.25 -47.22 12.70
N ASP A 222 -9.73 -46.23 11.98
CA ASP A 222 -9.55 -44.87 12.46
C ASP A 222 -10.83 -44.10 12.13
N ASP A 223 -11.86 -44.38 12.92
CA ASP A 223 -13.22 -43.91 12.69
C ASP A 223 -14.01 -43.79 14.00
N TYR A 224 -14.98 -42.89 14.02
CA TYR A 224 -15.92 -42.76 15.14
C TYR A 224 -17.36 -42.57 14.67
N ASP A 225 -18.28 -43.05 15.49
CA ASP A 225 -19.72 -42.96 15.25
C ASP A 225 -20.39 -42.01 16.25
N VAL A 226 -21.15 -41.05 15.71
CA VAL A 226 -22.24 -40.36 16.39
C VAL A 226 -23.52 -41.17 16.17
N THR A 227 -24.25 -41.47 17.26
CA THR A 227 -25.37 -42.43 17.25
C THR A 227 -26.52 -41.99 16.32
N ASP A 228 -27.14 -42.95 15.61
CA ASP A 228 -28.30 -42.72 14.73
C ASP A 228 -29.41 -41.89 15.41
N HIS A 229 -29.59 -40.64 14.94
CA HIS A 229 -30.71 -39.79 15.34
C HIS A 229 -31.34 -39.03 14.17
N THR A 230 -32.65 -38.74 14.32
CA THR A 230 -33.46 -38.03 13.32
C THR A 230 -33.04 -36.58 13.07
N ASP A 231 -32.11 -36.04 13.88
CA ASP A 231 -31.49 -34.75 13.62
C ASP A 231 -30.62 -34.80 12.35
N PHE A 232 -29.96 -35.91 12.03
CA PHE A 232 -29.11 -36.01 10.84
C PHE A 232 -29.88 -36.30 9.53
N ASP A 233 -31.20 -36.49 9.63
CA ASP A 233 -32.11 -36.62 8.49
C ASP A 233 -32.59 -35.24 8.00
N PHE A 234 -31.78 -34.52 7.20
CA PHE A 234 -32.13 -33.17 6.72
C PHE A 234 -33.40 -33.10 5.85
N GLY A 235 -33.74 -34.18 5.16
CA GLY A 235 -34.93 -34.26 4.32
C GLY A 235 -34.91 -33.24 3.18
N ASN A 236 -35.89 -32.33 3.13
CA ASN A 236 -35.94 -31.23 2.16
C ASN A 236 -35.83 -29.84 2.80
N GLY A 237 -35.47 -29.78 4.09
CA GLY A 237 -35.22 -28.53 4.80
C GLY A 237 -33.81 -28.00 4.56
N ASP A 238 -33.56 -26.84 5.14
CA ASP A 238 -32.28 -26.14 5.07
C ASP A 238 -31.30 -26.71 6.10
N PHE A 239 -30.01 -26.66 5.78
CA PHE A 239 -28.94 -27.19 6.63
C PHE A 239 -27.60 -26.54 6.32
N THR A 240 -26.62 -26.70 7.20
CA THR A 240 -25.20 -26.51 6.90
C THR A 240 -24.37 -27.59 7.59
N ILE A 241 -23.36 -28.12 6.91
CA ILE A 241 -22.28 -28.90 7.53
C ILE A 241 -21.02 -28.04 7.36
N SER A 242 -20.27 -27.80 8.44
CA SER A 242 -19.01 -27.03 8.42
C SER A 242 -17.93 -27.74 9.23
N PHE A 243 -16.66 -27.60 8.80
CA PHE A 243 -15.47 -28.11 9.51
C PHE A 243 -14.18 -27.50 8.94
N TRP A 244 -13.12 -27.54 9.72
CA TRP A 244 -11.74 -27.34 9.26
C TRP A 244 -11.10 -28.69 8.91
N ALA A 245 -10.34 -28.74 7.81
CA ALA A 245 -9.59 -29.95 7.44
C ALA A 245 -8.35 -29.64 6.58
N LYS A 246 -7.41 -30.59 6.54
CA LYS A 246 -6.30 -30.65 5.56
C LYS A 246 -6.01 -32.10 5.14
N SER A 247 -5.62 -32.32 3.89
CA SER A 247 -5.43 -33.66 3.29
C SER A 247 -3.95 -34.03 3.15
N VAL A 248 -3.62 -35.30 3.35
CA VAL A 248 -2.29 -35.86 3.08
C VAL A 248 -2.33 -36.68 1.77
N THR A 249 -1.17 -36.92 1.14
CA THR A 249 -1.14 -37.58 -0.18
C THR A 249 -1.55 -39.05 -0.12
N HIS A 250 -2.64 -39.40 -0.81
CA HIS A 250 -3.18 -40.75 -0.92
C HIS A 250 -3.74 -41.05 -2.32
N GLY A 251 -4.35 -42.23 -2.52
CA GLY A 251 -4.69 -42.76 -3.85
C GLY A 251 -6.13 -43.26 -4.05
N PHE A 252 -7.03 -43.07 -3.10
CA PHE A 252 -8.42 -43.56 -3.14
C PHE A 252 -9.36 -42.63 -2.37
N PRO A 253 -10.68 -42.62 -2.65
CA PRO A 253 -11.62 -41.77 -1.91
C PRO A 253 -11.67 -42.10 -0.41
N LYS A 254 -11.79 -41.10 0.46
CA LYS A 254 -11.86 -41.22 1.93
C LYS A 254 -13.08 -40.48 2.47
N GLY A 255 -13.78 -41.07 3.44
CA GLY A 255 -14.92 -40.42 4.08
C GLY A 255 -14.45 -39.39 5.09
N ILE A 256 -14.85 -38.13 4.91
CA ILE A 256 -14.65 -37.11 5.94
C ILE A 256 -15.78 -37.25 6.96
N ILE A 257 -17.02 -37.12 6.48
CA ILE A 257 -18.23 -37.39 7.26
C ILE A 257 -19.35 -37.95 6.36
N GLU A 258 -20.03 -39.00 6.82
CA GLU A 258 -21.21 -39.54 6.16
C GLU A 258 -22.36 -39.87 7.11
N ARG A 259 -23.59 -39.82 6.58
CA ARG A 259 -24.75 -40.48 7.19
C ARG A 259 -24.79 -41.90 6.63
N GLU A 260 -24.62 -42.91 7.49
CA GLU A 260 -24.50 -44.29 7.05
C GLU A 260 -25.71 -44.79 6.25
N ALA A 261 -25.44 -45.63 5.25
CA ALA A 261 -26.47 -46.26 4.43
C ALA A 261 -26.93 -47.61 5.00
N THR A 262 -28.24 -47.76 5.25
CA THR A 262 -28.89 -49.08 5.26
C THR A 262 -29.35 -49.53 3.86
N ALA A 263 -29.01 -48.74 2.84
CA ALA A 263 -29.26 -48.96 1.42
C ALA A 263 -27.92 -49.06 0.64
N THR A 264 -27.93 -48.94 -0.70
CA THR A 264 -26.70 -49.00 -1.52
C THR A 264 -26.01 -47.64 -1.67
N PHE A 265 -26.70 -46.56 -1.30
CA PHE A 265 -26.19 -45.19 -1.30
C PHE A 265 -26.64 -44.47 -0.03
N GLN A 266 -25.75 -43.63 0.51
CA GLN A 266 -25.95 -42.80 1.69
C GLN A 266 -26.93 -41.65 1.41
N PRO A 267 -27.69 -41.15 2.41
CA PRO A 267 -28.43 -39.90 2.33
C PRO A 267 -27.58 -38.72 1.85
N TRP A 268 -26.39 -38.59 2.46
CA TRP A 268 -25.39 -37.58 2.15
C TRP A 268 -23.99 -38.06 2.60
N VAL A 269 -22.95 -37.59 1.89
CA VAL A 269 -21.52 -37.83 2.18
C VAL A 269 -20.73 -36.59 1.82
N VAL A 270 -19.77 -36.22 2.67
CA VAL A 270 -18.64 -35.36 2.31
C VAL A 270 -17.38 -36.24 2.29
N CYS A 271 -16.67 -36.27 1.16
CA CYS A 271 -15.48 -37.12 1.03
C CYS A 271 -14.35 -36.42 0.28
N ASP A 272 -13.13 -36.76 0.69
CA ASP A 272 -11.94 -36.61 -0.14
C ASP A 272 -12.07 -37.64 -1.28
N ASN A 273 -12.17 -37.22 -2.54
CA ASN A 273 -12.22 -38.15 -3.68
C ASN A 273 -10.81 -38.48 -4.21
N SER A 274 -9.83 -37.65 -3.84
CA SER A 274 -8.40 -37.71 -4.15
C SER A 274 -7.75 -36.47 -3.52
N THR A 275 -6.47 -36.51 -3.15
CA THR A 275 -5.68 -35.41 -2.54
C THR A 275 -5.81 -34.01 -3.20
N THR A 276 -6.35 -33.86 -4.41
CA THR A 276 -6.64 -32.56 -5.04
C THR A 276 -8.14 -32.26 -5.19
N ARG A 277 -9.03 -32.92 -4.43
CA ARG A 277 -10.48 -32.84 -4.63
C ARG A 277 -11.32 -33.32 -3.43
N ILE A 278 -12.01 -32.39 -2.79
CA ILE A 278 -13.15 -32.69 -1.89
C ILE A 278 -14.47 -32.64 -2.68
N ASP A 279 -15.40 -33.55 -2.37
CA ASP A 279 -16.69 -33.76 -3.06
C ASP A 279 -17.87 -33.93 -2.09
N PHE A 280 -19.05 -33.50 -2.54
CA PHE A 280 -20.34 -33.81 -1.92
C PHE A 280 -21.16 -34.81 -2.76
N TYR A 281 -21.80 -35.75 -2.08
CA TYR A 281 -22.75 -36.72 -2.63
C TYR A 281 -24.05 -36.73 -1.82
N ALA A 282 -25.19 -36.94 -2.46
CA ALA A 282 -26.51 -37.02 -1.80
C ALA A 282 -27.55 -37.78 -2.64
N SER A 283 -28.48 -38.49 -1.97
CA SER A 283 -29.53 -39.30 -2.60
C SER A 283 -30.93 -38.99 -2.08
N SER A 284 -31.93 -39.09 -2.96
CA SER A 284 -33.36 -39.04 -2.61
C SER A 284 -33.98 -40.42 -2.31
N ASN A 285 -33.25 -41.51 -2.57
CA ASN A 285 -33.86 -42.84 -2.73
C ASN A 285 -32.97 -44.05 -2.36
N GLY A 286 -31.71 -43.86 -1.95
CA GLY A 286 -30.80 -44.94 -1.53
C GLY A 286 -30.39 -45.92 -2.63
N SER A 287 -30.79 -45.64 -3.88
CA SER A 287 -30.59 -46.48 -5.07
C SER A 287 -29.69 -45.82 -6.13
N SER A 288 -29.42 -44.52 -5.97
CA SER A 288 -28.46 -43.74 -6.76
C SER A 288 -28.21 -42.38 -6.09
N TYR A 289 -27.00 -41.84 -6.24
CA TYR A 289 -26.72 -40.43 -5.99
C TYR A 289 -27.38 -39.55 -7.08
N ASP A 290 -28.58 -39.06 -6.82
CA ASP A 290 -29.42 -38.29 -7.75
C ASP A 290 -29.66 -36.83 -7.33
N ILE A 291 -29.27 -36.44 -6.11
CA ILE A 291 -29.30 -35.04 -5.65
C ILE A 291 -27.94 -34.38 -5.91
N ALA A 292 -26.86 -35.04 -5.49
CA ALA A 292 -25.48 -34.64 -5.74
C ALA A 292 -24.65 -35.91 -6.00
N ASN A 293 -23.78 -35.91 -7.01
CA ASN A 293 -23.01 -37.09 -7.41
C ASN A 293 -21.56 -36.69 -7.72
N GLY A 294 -20.75 -36.53 -6.67
CA GLY A 294 -19.37 -36.05 -6.79
C GLY A 294 -19.34 -34.61 -7.29
N VAL A 295 -19.95 -33.70 -6.53
CA VAL A 295 -19.91 -32.27 -6.82
C VAL A 295 -18.80 -31.64 -5.99
N SER A 296 -17.79 -31.10 -6.67
CA SER A 296 -16.56 -30.68 -6.00
C SER A 296 -16.66 -29.30 -5.36
N MET A 297 -16.07 -29.19 -4.17
CA MET A 297 -15.80 -27.91 -3.48
C MET A 297 -14.46 -27.29 -3.91
N GLY A 298 -13.76 -27.89 -4.88
CA GLY A 298 -12.41 -27.53 -5.30
C GLY A 298 -11.33 -28.43 -4.67
N THR A 299 -10.09 -27.94 -4.67
CA THR A 299 -8.94 -28.64 -4.11
C THR A 299 -9.11 -28.83 -2.60
N PHE A 300 -8.88 -30.06 -2.13
CA PHE A 300 -8.62 -30.29 -0.71
C PHE A 300 -7.16 -29.87 -0.46
N ASN A 301 -6.95 -28.83 0.34
CA ASN A 301 -5.62 -28.29 0.61
C ASN A 301 -4.79 -29.24 1.51
N THR A 302 -3.46 -29.17 1.40
CA THR A 302 -2.50 -29.78 2.34
C THR A 302 -2.33 -28.99 3.64
N ASP A 303 -2.73 -27.73 3.62
CA ASP A 303 -2.78 -26.81 4.76
C ASP A 303 -4.24 -26.63 5.20
N TRP A 304 -4.46 -26.25 6.46
CA TRP A 304 -5.80 -26.08 7.04
C TRP A 304 -6.67 -25.14 6.20
N ALA A 305 -7.86 -25.62 5.83
CA ALA A 305 -8.90 -24.83 5.18
C ALA A 305 -10.27 -25.14 5.77
N TYR A 306 -11.12 -24.11 5.78
CA TYR A 306 -12.49 -24.19 6.28
C TYR A 306 -13.42 -24.59 5.13
N TYR A 307 -14.23 -25.63 5.31
CA TYR A 307 -15.18 -26.14 4.31
C TYR A 307 -16.60 -26.05 4.85
N ALA A 308 -17.55 -25.65 3.99
CA ALA A 308 -18.97 -25.69 4.33
C ALA A 308 -19.86 -26.14 3.16
N ILE A 309 -20.85 -26.98 3.46
CA ILE A 309 -21.91 -27.38 2.52
C ILE A 309 -23.24 -26.88 3.09
N SER A 310 -23.84 -25.88 2.44
CA SER A 310 -25.02 -25.17 2.95
C SER A 310 -26.17 -25.21 1.95
N ARG A 311 -27.38 -25.52 2.43
CA ARG A 311 -28.63 -25.63 1.65
C ARG A 311 -29.61 -24.54 2.05
N ASN A 312 -30.03 -23.74 1.06
CA ASN A 312 -31.14 -22.79 1.15
C ASN A 312 -32.23 -23.17 0.13
N GLY A 313 -33.38 -23.62 0.63
CA GLY A 313 -34.55 -24.08 -0.13
C GLY A 313 -34.26 -25.25 -1.07
N THR A 314 -33.94 -24.92 -2.32
CA THR A 314 -33.59 -25.88 -3.38
C THR A 314 -32.13 -25.78 -3.83
N SER A 315 -31.37 -24.82 -3.31
CA SER A 315 -29.99 -24.55 -3.72
C SER A 315 -29.03 -25.07 -2.66
N ILE A 316 -28.27 -26.10 -2.98
CA ILE A 316 -27.12 -26.55 -2.18
C ILE A 316 -25.87 -25.91 -2.78
N LYS A 317 -25.13 -25.21 -1.94
CA LYS A 317 -23.88 -24.52 -2.24
C LYS A 317 -22.75 -25.11 -1.41
N LEU A 318 -21.55 -25.01 -1.96
CA LEU A 318 -20.33 -25.51 -1.37
C LEU A 318 -19.38 -24.32 -1.24
N TYR A 319 -18.65 -24.24 -0.14
CA TYR A 319 -17.81 -23.10 0.20
C TYR A 319 -16.46 -23.58 0.73
N ARG A 320 -15.42 -22.78 0.50
CA ARG A 320 -14.09 -22.96 1.07
C ARG A 320 -13.54 -21.59 1.47
N ASN A 321 -13.10 -21.43 2.72
CA ASN A 321 -12.60 -20.16 3.27
C ASN A 321 -13.56 -18.98 3.00
N GLY A 322 -14.80 -19.08 3.49
CA GLY A 322 -15.92 -18.16 3.25
C GLY A 322 -16.48 -18.12 1.81
N THR A 323 -15.63 -18.36 0.81
CA THR A 323 -15.95 -18.16 -0.61
C THR A 323 -16.70 -19.34 -1.21
N GLN A 324 -17.75 -19.07 -2.00
CA GLN A 324 -18.49 -20.14 -2.68
C GLN A 324 -17.66 -20.79 -3.79
N THR A 325 -17.58 -22.10 -3.80
CA THR A 325 -16.89 -22.92 -4.81
C THR A 325 -17.86 -23.77 -5.64
N GLY A 326 -17.36 -24.32 -6.75
CA GLY A 326 -18.12 -25.24 -7.61
C GLY A 326 -19.36 -24.63 -8.27
N SER A 327 -20.30 -25.49 -8.67
CA SER A 327 -21.59 -25.10 -9.24
C SER A 327 -22.71 -25.31 -8.21
N THR A 328 -23.63 -24.35 -8.10
CA THR A 328 -24.80 -24.49 -7.22
C THR A 328 -25.70 -25.64 -7.67
N ILE A 329 -25.83 -26.64 -6.81
CA ILE A 329 -26.71 -27.80 -7.02
C ILE A 329 -28.14 -27.33 -6.81
N THR A 330 -29.01 -27.55 -7.80
CA THR A 330 -30.43 -27.16 -7.71
C THR A 330 -31.32 -28.40 -7.69
N SER A 331 -31.88 -28.73 -6.52
CA SER A 331 -32.78 -29.87 -6.33
C SER A 331 -33.88 -29.57 -5.32
N SER A 332 -35.13 -29.85 -5.71
CA SER A 332 -36.28 -29.83 -4.80
C SER A 332 -36.56 -31.21 -4.16
N ALA A 333 -35.65 -32.16 -4.29
CA ALA A 333 -35.81 -33.49 -3.70
C ALA A 333 -35.60 -33.45 -2.17
N THR A 334 -36.30 -34.36 -1.51
CA THR A 334 -36.06 -34.76 -0.13
C THR A 334 -34.90 -35.76 -0.14
N LEU A 335 -33.83 -35.51 0.61
CA LEU A 335 -32.84 -36.54 0.94
C LEU A 335 -33.57 -37.68 1.67
N HIS A 336 -33.26 -38.93 1.37
CA HIS A 336 -33.86 -40.03 2.14
C HIS A 336 -33.32 -40.05 3.58
N THR A 337 -34.09 -40.62 4.50
CA THR A 337 -33.62 -40.83 5.88
C THR A 337 -32.51 -41.88 5.92
N GLY A 338 -31.56 -41.72 6.83
CA GLY A 338 -30.68 -42.79 7.28
C GLY A 338 -31.38 -43.70 8.30
N SER A 339 -30.68 -44.77 8.71
CA SER A 339 -30.95 -45.48 9.98
C SER A 339 -29.71 -46.26 10.42
N GLY A 340 -28.56 -45.61 10.23
CA GLY A 340 -27.24 -45.98 10.73
C GLY A 340 -26.62 -44.71 11.31
N ASN A 341 -25.39 -44.78 11.80
CA ASN A 341 -24.75 -43.68 12.52
C ASN A 341 -24.42 -42.50 11.59
N VAL A 342 -23.95 -41.39 12.18
CA VAL A 342 -23.10 -40.44 11.46
C VAL A 342 -21.66 -40.86 11.73
N ARG A 343 -20.95 -41.25 10.67
CA ARG A 343 -19.61 -41.83 10.72
C ARG A 343 -18.60 -40.78 10.24
N VAL A 344 -17.52 -40.61 10.99
CA VAL A 344 -16.42 -39.69 10.71
C VAL A 344 -15.13 -40.50 10.60
N GLY A 345 -14.28 -40.18 9.63
CA GLY A 345 -13.01 -40.88 9.39
C GLY A 345 -13.06 -42.09 8.44
N GLU A 346 -14.24 -42.56 8.01
CA GLU A 346 -14.36 -43.69 7.06
C GLU A 346 -15.47 -43.45 6.03
N TYR A 347 -15.25 -43.94 4.80
CA TYR A 347 -16.31 -44.11 3.79
C TYR A 347 -16.63 -45.60 3.61
N TYR A 348 -17.89 -46.01 3.83
CA TYR A 348 -18.43 -47.29 3.38
C TYR A 348 -17.52 -48.54 3.57
N ALA A 349 -17.32 -48.94 4.83
CA ALA A 349 -16.80 -50.24 5.28
C ALA A 349 -15.32 -50.58 4.98
N SER A 350 -14.49 -50.36 6.00
CA SER A 350 -13.17 -50.97 6.29
C SER A 350 -12.14 -50.96 5.15
N SER A 351 -12.24 -50.03 4.20
CA SER A 351 -11.39 -50.01 3.00
C SER A 351 -11.10 -48.61 2.43
N TYR A 352 -11.64 -47.56 3.05
CA TYR A 352 -11.52 -46.16 2.60
C TYR A 352 -11.30 -45.21 3.79
N GLN A 353 -10.37 -45.57 4.68
CA GLN A 353 -10.09 -44.86 5.94
C GLN A 353 -9.46 -43.49 5.70
N GLY A 354 -9.77 -42.51 6.55
CA GLY A 354 -9.28 -41.13 6.49
C GLY A 354 -7.77 -41.07 6.34
N ILE A 355 -7.30 -40.07 5.60
CA ILE A 355 -5.88 -39.67 5.51
C ILE A 355 -5.85 -38.13 5.47
N PHE A 356 -6.32 -37.52 6.56
CA PHE A 356 -6.56 -36.09 6.75
C PHE A 356 -6.64 -35.77 8.25
N ASP A 357 -6.32 -34.54 8.62
CA ASP A 357 -6.65 -34.01 9.96
C ASP A 357 -8.02 -33.29 9.89
N LEU A 358 -8.80 -33.38 10.97
CA LEU A 358 -10.13 -32.78 11.10
C LEU A 358 -10.26 -31.96 12.40
N ASP A 359 -10.98 -30.85 12.31
CA ASP A 359 -11.16 -29.87 13.38
C ASP A 359 -12.52 -29.13 13.25
N GLU A 360 -13.05 -28.62 14.36
CA GLU A 360 -14.34 -27.91 14.49
C GLU A 360 -15.52 -28.49 13.69
N LEU A 361 -15.95 -29.72 14.00
CA LEU A 361 -17.05 -30.36 13.27
C LEU A 361 -18.42 -29.86 13.72
N GLU A 362 -19.16 -29.23 12.80
CA GLU A 362 -20.49 -28.69 13.06
C GLU A 362 -21.57 -29.19 12.07
N ILE A 363 -22.79 -29.36 12.60
CA ILE A 363 -24.01 -29.60 11.80
C ILE A 363 -25.15 -28.67 12.26
N LEU A 364 -25.64 -27.85 11.33
CA LEU A 364 -26.81 -26.97 11.46
C LEU A 364 -28.00 -27.56 10.69
N LYS A 365 -29.21 -27.55 11.26
CA LYS A 365 -30.44 -28.04 10.60
C LYS A 365 -31.67 -27.18 10.87
N GLY A 366 -32.46 -26.97 9.82
CA GLY A 366 -33.67 -26.16 9.83
C GLY A 366 -33.42 -24.70 9.50
N ASP A 367 -32.15 -24.33 9.34
CA ASP A 367 -31.64 -23.03 8.92
C ASP A 367 -30.31 -23.24 8.15
N TYR A 368 -29.73 -22.18 7.61
CA TYR A 368 -28.50 -22.23 6.81
C TYR A 368 -27.58 -21.03 7.10
N LYS A 369 -26.26 -21.25 7.08
CA LYS A 369 -25.29 -20.15 7.11
C LYS A 369 -25.24 -19.46 5.74
N SER A 370 -25.35 -18.12 5.73
CA SER A 370 -25.21 -17.30 4.52
C SER A 370 -23.74 -17.20 4.07
N VAL A 371 -23.48 -16.61 2.90
CA VAL A 371 -22.10 -16.35 2.46
C VAL A 371 -21.41 -15.34 3.40
N ASP A 372 -22.15 -14.35 3.88
CA ASP A 372 -21.67 -13.32 4.80
C ASP A 372 -21.32 -13.92 6.17
N TRP A 373 -22.18 -14.82 6.66
CA TRP A 373 -21.93 -15.62 7.87
C TRP A 373 -20.68 -16.48 7.71
N LEU A 374 -20.58 -17.29 6.64
CA LEU A 374 -19.44 -18.17 6.40
C LEU A 374 -18.12 -17.39 6.18
N THR A 375 -18.21 -16.12 5.76
CA THR A 375 -17.06 -15.20 5.64
C THR A 375 -16.65 -14.67 7.01
N ALA A 376 -17.60 -14.19 7.83
CA ALA A 376 -17.35 -13.77 9.19
C ALA A 376 -16.74 -14.89 10.05
N GLU A 377 -17.32 -16.10 9.95
CA GLU A 377 -16.89 -17.29 10.66
C GLU A 377 -15.50 -17.76 10.22
N TYR A 378 -15.23 -17.81 8.90
CA TYR A 378 -13.89 -18.09 8.41
C TYR A 378 -12.88 -17.05 8.92
N ASN A 379 -13.19 -15.75 8.85
CA ASN A 379 -12.26 -14.70 9.28
C ASN A 379 -11.93 -14.85 10.78
N ASN A 380 -12.95 -15.01 11.63
CA ASN A 380 -12.80 -15.17 13.07
C ASN A 380 -12.06 -16.46 13.46
N GLN A 381 -12.38 -17.59 12.84
CA GLN A 381 -11.72 -18.88 13.11
C GLN A 381 -10.32 -18.97 12.48
N ASN A 382 -10.05 -18.23 11.40
CA ASN A 382 -8.75 -18.25 10.75
C ASN A 382 -7.72 -17.42 11.49
N ASP A 383 -8.11 -16.24 11.99
CA ASP A 383 -7.26 -15.36 12.77
C ASP A 383 -8.11 -14.59 13.79
N PRO A 384 -8.28 -15.16 15.01
CA PRO A 384 -9.01 -14.49 16.07
C PRO A 384 -8.42 -13.13 16.45
N GLY A 385 -7.10 -12.93 16.31
CA GLY A 385 -6.39 -11.73 16.75
C GLY A 385 -6.63 -10.50 15.88
N SER A 386 -6.78 -10.67 14.55
CA SER A 386 -7.21 -9.57 13.68
C SER A 386 -8.73 -9.42 13.58
N PHE A 387 -9.51 -10.36 14.11
CA PHE A 387 -10.98 -10.25 14.20
C PHE A 387 -11.45 -9.65 15.54
N ILE A 388 -10.71 -9.90 16.62
CA ILE A 388 -10.99 -9.39 17.98
C ILE A 388 -9.69 -8.93 18.61
N ALA A 389 -9.60 -7.63 18.87
CA ALA A 389 -8.53 -7.07 19.70
C ALA A 389 -9.00 -6.88 21.14
N GLU A 390 -8.07 -6.98 22.09
CA GLU A 390 -8.24 -6.29 23.36
C GLU A 390 -8.35 -4.79 23.08
N TYR A 391 -9.40 -4.13 23.58
CA TYR A 391 -9.44 -2.67 23.62
C TYR A 391 -8.55 -2.19 24.77
N THR A 392 -7.24 -2.34 24.63
CA THR A 392 -6.29 -1.59 25.44
C THR A 392 -6.64 -0.11 25.28
N PRO A 393 -6.61 0.74 26.32
CA PRO A 393 -6.51 2.17 26.08
C PRO A 393 -5.18 2.44 25.38
N PRO A 394 -5.10 3.30 24.34
CA PRO A 394 -3.82 3.71 23.78
C PRO A 394 -3.01 4.51 24.82
N VAL A 395 -1.73 4.74 24.54
CA VAL A 395 -0.71 5.18 25.52
C VAL A 395 -1.22 6.31 26.43
N ILE A 396 -1.20 6.02 27.74
CA ILE A 396 -2.09 6.65 28.73
C ILE A 396 -1.83 8.14 28.92
N LEU A 397 -2.82 8.94 28.56
CA LEU A 397 -2.95 10.31 29.02
C LEU A 397 -3.56 10.33 30.43
N ASN A 398 -2.76 10.62 31.44
CA ASN A 398 -3.25 10.89 32.79
C ASN A 398 -3.16 12.38 33.10
N ILE A 399 -4.29 13.08 33.02
CA ILE A 399 -4.44 14.39 33.63
C ILE A 399 -4.81 14.19 35.11
N ASP A 400 -3.79 13.96 35.92
CA ASP A 400 -3.82 14.01 37.39
C ASP A 400 -2.68 14.93 37.89
N GLU A 401 -2.80 15.48 39.10
CA GLU A 401 -1.98 16.59 39.59
C GLU A 401 -0.49 16.25 39.84
N THR A 402 -0.05 15.01 39.60
CA THR A 402 1.32 14.57 39.94
C THR A 402 2.14 13.88 38.84
N THR A 403 1.52 13.27 37.82
CA THR A 403 2.26 12.57 36.73
C THR A 403 1.47 12.58 35.41
N ALA A 404 1.86 13.46 34.48
CA ALA A 404 1.36 13.47 33.10
C ALA A 404 2.30 12.67 32.17
N SER A 405 1.74 11.89 31.24
CA SER A 405 2.49 10.99 30.36
C SER A 405 2.01 11.00 28.90
N MET A 406 1.84 12.20 28.32
CA MET A 406 2.02 12.31 26.86
C MET A 406 3.49 12.07 26.54
N ASP A 407 3.82 11.46 25.41
CA ASP A 407 5.18 11.59 24.87
C ASP A 407 5.46 13.05 24.49
N ASP A 408 6.55 13.62 25.00
CA ASP A 408 6.99 14.96 24.59
C ASP A 408 7.51 14.91 23.16
N ARG A 409 7.01 15.81 22.31
CA ARG A 409 7.26 15.86 20.85
C ARG A 409 6.61 14.72 20.08
N ARG A 410 5.50 14.15 20.55
CA ARG A 410 4.65 13.28 19.72
C ARG A 410 4.21 14.02 18.46
N VAL A 411 4.49 13.45 17.30
CA VAL A 411 3.93 13.91 16.03
C VAL A 411 2.69 13.06 15.73
N ILE A 412 1.71 13.70 15.10
CA ILE A 412 0.46 13.12 14.59
C ILE A 412 0.44 13.42 13.09
N ALA A 413 0.27 12.40 12.26
CA ALA A 413 0.10 12.56 10.83
C ALA A 413 -1.17 13.37 10.51
N TYR A 414 -1.08 14.32 9.57
CA TYR A 414 -2.27 14.96 9.01
C TYR A 414 -2.99 14.05 8.00
N ASP A 415 -4.30 14.28 7.86
CA ASP A 415 -5.17 13.70 6.83
C ASP A 415 -5.22 14.57 5.54
N GLU A 416 -6.03 14.16 4.57
CA GLU A 416 -6.28 14.91 3.32
C GLU A 416 -6.86 16.33 3.52
N ASN A 417 -7.31 16.66 4.73
CA ASN A 417 -7.86 17.98 5.10
C ASN A 417 -6.84 18.81 5.92
N GLU A 418 -5.56 18.41 5.92
CA GLU A 418 -4.48 18.93 6.76
C GLU A 418 -4.79 18.91 8.27
N GLN A 419 -5.50 17.89 8.75
CA GLN A 419 -5.96 17.78 10.13
C GLN A 419 -5.53 16.47 10.80
N GLY A 420 -5.23 16.54 12.10
CA GLY A 420 -4.94 15.40 12.96
C GLY A 420 -6.09 15.11 13.94
N ALA A 421 -6.02 13.93 14.54
CA ALA A 421 -6.85 13.52 15.67
C ALA A 421 -5.98 12.96 16.80
N ILE A 422 -6.52 12.93 18.02
CA ILE A 422 -5.86 12.37 19.21
C ILE A 422 -6.91 11.85 20.20
N LEU A 423 -6.61 10.75 20.90
CA LEU A 423 -7.40 10.35 22.07
C LEU A 423 -6.86 11.04 23.33
N LEU A 424 -7.74 11.63 24.14
CA LEU A 424 -7.40 12.29 25.38
C LEU A 424 -8.06 11.59 26.56
N THR A 425 -7.27 11.17 27.54
CA THR A 425 -7.72 10.50 28.77
C THR A 425 -7.34 11.29 30.04
N GLY A 426 -7.89 10.89 31.19
CA GLY A 426 -7.46 11.40 32.49
C GLY A 426 -8.31 10.93 33.67
N LEU A 427 -8.09 11.54 34.84
CA LEU A 427 -8.74 11.20 36.12
C LEU A 427 -9.33 12.45 36.78
N TYR A 428 -10.36 12.30 37.62
CA TYR A 428 -10.84 13.37 38.49
C TYR A 428 -11.17 12.87 39.90
N SER A 429 -10.64 13.55 40.92
CA SER A 429 -10.73 13.16 42.33
C SER A 429 -12.05 13.53 43.03
N GLU A 430 -12.70 14.64 42.67
CA GLU A 430 -13.97 15.07 43.28
C GLU A 430 -14.97 15.70 42.27
N THR A 431 -16.24 15.34 42.47
CA THR A 431 -17.47 15.81 41.78
C THR A 431 -17.55 15.63 40.26
N THR A 432 -18.55 14.83 39.84
CA THR A 432 -18.93 14.57 38.44
C THR A 432 -19.20 15.86 37.64
N PRO A 433 -18.44 16.13 36.57
CA PRO A 433 -18.76 17.18 35.61
C PRO A 433 -19.84 16.70 34.62
N THR A 434 -20.43 17.61 33.83
CA THR A 434 -21.44 17.24 32.81
C THR A 434 -20.84 16.77 31.48
N HIS A 435 -19.58 17.13 31.23
CA HIS A 435 -18.72 16.76 30.10
C HIS A 435 -17.35 17.44 30.28
N ILE A 436 -16.32 16.92 29.61
CA ILE A 436 -14.98 17.51 29.55
C ILE A 436 -14.85 18.35 28.27
N GLU A 437 -14.19 19.51 28.40
CA GLU A 437 -13.88 20.40 27.28
C GLU A 437 -12.36 20.60 27.15
N VAL A 438 -11.88 20.68 25.92
CA VAL A 438 -10.46 20.86 25.58
C VAL A 438 -10.25 22.05 24.65
N GLN A 439 -9.21 22.82 24.95
CA GLN A 439 -8.68 23.92 24.16
C GLN A 439 -7.27 23.57 23.67
N VAL A 440 -6.99 23.77 22.38
CA VAL A 440 -5.65 23.64 21.81
C VAL A 440 -4.95 25.00 21.83
N PHE A 441 -3.64 25.03 22.10
CA PHE A 441 -2.84 26.26 22.06
C PHE A 441 -1.42 26.04 21.55
N ASN A 442 -0.83 27.08 21.00
CA ASN A 442 0.54 27.11 20.48
C ASN A 442 1.56 27.27 21.63
N ARG A 443 2.47 26.30 21.82
CA ARG A 443 3.45 26.24 22.92
C ARG A 443 4.49 27.36 22.94
N THR A 444 4.61 28.12 21.85
CA THR A 444 5.61 29.18 21.67
C THR A 444 5.03 30.58 21.89
N THR A 445 3.71 30.74 21.72
CA THR A 445 3.02 32.05 21.74
C THR A 445 1.85 32.12 22.73
N ASP A 446 1.47 30.99 23.35
CA ASP A 446 0.27 30.80 24.18
C ASP A 446 -1.05 31.20 23.47
N ALA A 447 -1.04 31.30 22.14
CA ALA A 447 -2.20 31.62 21.34
C ALA A 447 -3.12 30.40 21.16
N VAL A 448 -4.43 30.60 21.34
CA VAL A 448 -5.45 29.57 21.12
C VAL A 448 -5.49 29.16 19.65
N VAL A 449 -5.46 27.85 19.41
CA VAL A 449 -5.67 27.24 18.09
C VAL A 449 -7.12 26.74 18.03
N GLN A 450 -7.84 27.19 17.02
CA GLN A 450 -9.26 26.84 16.82
C GLN A 450 -9.37 25.44 16.23
N VAL A 451 -10.22 24.60 16.82
CA VAL A 451 -10.60 23.27 16.27
C VAL A 451 -12.07 23.33 15.93
N GLY A 452 -12.45 22.95 14.70
CA GLY A 452 -13.83 23.08 14.20
C GLY A 452 -14.41 24.51 14.23
N GLY A 453 -13.56 25.54 14.41
CA GLY A 453 -13.98 26.93 14.64
C GLY A 453 -14.36 27.28 16.09
N ASN A 454 -13.96 26.47 17.08
CA ASN A 454 -14.19 26.72 18.50
C ASN A 454 -12.89 26.81 19.31
N ASP A 455 -12.85 27.78 20.24
CA ASP A 455 -11.84 27.91 21.31
C ASP A 455 -11.76 26.69 22.22
N TRP A 456 -12.91 26.04 22.47
CA TRP A 456 -13.11 24.93 23.40
C TRP A 456 -14.05 23.91 22.77
N ASN A 457 -13.69 22.64 22.86
CA ASN A 457 -14.39 21.54 22.19
C ASN A 457 -14.73 20.46 23.21
N THR A 458 -15.99 20.03 23.22
CA THR A 458 -16.46 18.92 24.08
C THR A 458 -15.95 17.60 23.52
N ILE A 459 -15.39 16.74 24.39
CA ILE A 459 -14.80 15.45 24.00
C ILE A 459 -15.46 14.23 24.67
N THR A 460 -16.40 14.42 25.60
CA THR A 460 -17.10 13.33 26.32
C THR A 460 -18.59 13.62 26.45
N ASP A 461 -19.46 12.63 26.18
CA ASP A 461 -20.91 12.75 26.41
C ASP A 461 -21.34 12.07 27.72
N GLU A 462 -21.75 12.91 28.70
CA GLU A 462 -22.07 12.54 30.09
C GLU A 462 -20.91 11.88 30.88
N VAL A 463 -21.00 11.84 32.22
CA VAL A 463 -19.90 11.35 33.08
C VAL A 463 -20.44 10.58 34.29
N ILE A 464 -19.80 9.45 34.59
CA ILE A 464 -20.09 8.57 35.73
C ILE A 464 -19.37 9.10 36.99
N ALA A 465 -19.84 8.75 38.19
CA ALA A 465 -19.29 9.32 39.42
C ALA A 465 -17.84 8.88 39.72
N ALA A 466 -16.93 9.87 39.83
CA ALA A 466 -15.56 9.74 40.34
C ALA A 466 -14.74 8.58 39.73
N GLY A 467 -14.32 8.73 38.48
CA GLY A 467 -13.52 7.75 37.75
C GLY A 467 -12.62 8.38 36.69
N ALA A 468 -12.10 7.52 35.80
CA ALA A 468 -11.38 7.94 34.60
C ALA A 468 -12.33 8.52 33.54
N TRP A 469 -11.76 9.25 32.59
CA TRP A 469 -12.45 9.71 31.39
C TRP A 469 -11.58 9.47 30.16
N SER A 470 -12.24 9.30 29.01
CA SER A 470 -11.64 9.19 27.68
C SER A 470 -12.49 9.98 26.69
N GLY A 471 -11.87 10.64 25.72
CA GLY A 471 -12.56 11.42 24.69
C GLY A 471 -11.62 11.83 23.56
N SER A 472 -12.07 11.66 22.31
CA SER A 472 -11.28 12.01 21.13
C SER A 472 -11.45 13.47 20.73
N LEU A 473 -10.39 14.06 20.17
CA LEU A 473 -10.40 15.39 19.57
C LEU A 473 -9.85 15.32 18.15
N SER A 474 -10.75 15.33 17.18
CA SER A 474 -10.44 15.32 15.74
C SER A 474 -10.54 16.71 15.11
N GLY A 475 -9.91 16.91 13.96
CA GLY A 475 -9.94 18.18 13.23
C GLY A 475 -8.93 19.22 13.76
N ILE A 476 -7.87 18.77 14.43
CA ILE A 476 -6.79 19.64 14.91
C ILE A 476 -5.96 20.05 13.69
N PRO A 477 -5.87 21.35 13.32
CA PRO A 477 -5.20 21.75 12.08
C PRO A 477 -3.68 21.55 12.15
N LYS A 478 -3.06 21.26 10.99
CA LYS A 478 -1.61 21.37 10.77
C LYS A 478 -1.12 22.78 11.13
N THR A 479 0.00 22.86 11.82
CA THR A 479 0.62 24.15 12.20
C THR A 479 2.14 24.07 12.24
N ASN A 480 2.84 25.14 11.84
CA ASN A 480 4.29 25.31 12.05
C ASN A 480 4.65 25.58 13.52
N ALA A 481 4.22 24.71 14.43
CA ALA A 481 4.39 24.88 15.87
C ALA A 481 4.22 23.56 16.64
N TRP A 482 4.82 23.51 17.83
CA TRP A 482 4.37 22.60 18.87
C TRP A 482 3.07 23.13 19.49
N LEU A 483 2.12 22.23 19.67
CA LEU A 483 0.83 22.43 20.31
C LEU A 483 0.82 21.86 21.73
N GLY A 484 -0.10 22.37 22.54
CA GLY A 484 -0.46 21.87 23.86
C GLY A 484 -1.96 21.93 24.07
N PHE A 485 -2.42 21.30 25.14
CA PHE A 485 -3.84 21.15 25.43
C PHE A 485 -4.13 21.71 26.82
N THR A 486 -5.20 22.48 26.93
CA THR A 486 -5.76 22.96 28.19
C THR A 486 -7.13 22.33 28.36
N VAL A 487 -7.34 21.62 29.47
CA VAL A 487 -8.53 20.80 29.73
C VAL A 487 -9.28 21.35 30.94
N ARG A 488 -10.62 21.39 30.85
CA ARG A 488 -11.50 21.85 31.93
C ARG A 488 -12.74 20.97 32.08
N LYS A 489 -13.33 21.04 33.27
CA LYS A 489 -14.71 20.60 33.50
C LYS A 489 -15.69 21.67 33.04
N SER A 490 -16.75 21.28 32.33
CA SER A 490 -17.81 22.18 31.86
C SER A 490 -18.55 22.98 32.95
N ASN A 491 -18.51 22.52 34.21
CA ASN A 491 -19.08 23.21 35.36
C ASN A 491 -18.08 24.09 36.15
N GLU A 492 -16.78 24.05 35.82
CA GLU A 492 -15.71 24.77 36.54
C GLU A 492 -14.85 25.61 35.57
N THR A 493 -15.49 26.52 34.81
CA THR A 493 -14.88 27.34 33.73
C THR A 493 -13.75 28.30 34.14
N GLY A 494 -13.23 28.20 35.37
CA GLY A 494 -12.08 28.94 35.88
C GLY A 494 -10.97 28.04 36.46
N THR A 495 -11.12 26.72 36.42
CA THR A 495 -10.12 25.72 36.83
C THR A 495 -9.71 24.93 35.59
N THR A 496 -8.42 24.97 35.24
CA THR A 496 -7.90 24.41 33.99
C THR A 496 -6.57 23.71 34.23
N TYR A 497 -6.41 22.51 33.67
CA TYR A 497 -5.12 21.81 33.62
C TYR A 497 -4.50 22.03 32.24
N THR A 498 -3.18 22.24 32.18
CA THR A 498 -2.46 22.60 30.95
C THR A 498 -1.31 21.63 30.73
N SER A 499 -1.18 21.06 29.53
CA SER A 499 -0.13 20.07 29.24
C SER A 499 1.28 20.68 29.35
N THR A 500 2.22 19.90 29.88
CA THR A 500 3.65 20.23 29.91
C THR A 500 4.38 19.79 28.65
N ASN A 501 3.77 18.91 27.88
CA ASN A 501 4.43 18.15 26.81
C ASN A 501 3.96 18.67 25.45
N LYS A 502 4.84 18.65 24.46
CA LYS A 502 4.64 19.11 23.09
C LYS A 502 3.97 18.04 22.25
N ILE A 503 2.97 18.40 21.45
CA ILE A 503 2.40 17.55 20.39
C ILE A 503 2.33 18.34 19.08
N GLY A 504 2.48 17.72 17.92
CA GLY A 504 2.45 18.40 16.63
C GLY A 504 1.61 17.66 15.60
N VAL A 505 0.69 18.36 14.92
CA VAL A 505 0.04 17.86 13.70
C VAL A 505 0.94 18.21 12.52
N GLY A 506 1.40 17.21 11.79
CA GLY A 506 2.44 17.34 10.78
C GLY A 506 2.64 16.06 9.99
N TYR A 507 3.85 15.81 9.51
CA TYR A 507 4.16 14.72 8.58
C TYR A 507 4.99 13.62 9.24
N ILE A 508 4.63 12.34 9.05
CA ILE A 508 5.36 11.20 9.62
C ILE A 508 5.90 10.30 8.51
N VAL A 509 7.19 9.99 8.56
CA VAL A 509 7.84 9.07 7.62
C VAL A 509 8.42 7.86 8.35
N ALA A 510 8.01 6.66 7.95
CA ALA A 510 8.55 5.40 8.42
C ALA A 510 9.81 5.04 7.63
N TYR A 511 10.93 4.77 8.29
CA TYR A 511 12.18 4.38 7.63
C TYR A 511 12.46 2.89 7.88
N THR A 512 12.48 2.08 6.82
CA THR A 512 12.56 0.61 6.88
C THR A 512 13.64 0.05 5.94
N GLY A 513 13.89 -1.26 6.03
CA GLY A 513 14.97 -1.93 5.30
C GLY A 513 16.15 -2.26 6.20
N GLN A 514 17.38 -2.11 5.70
CA GLN A 514 18.57 -2.71 6.33
C GLN A 514 19.56 -1.73 7.00
N SER A 515 20.83 -2.14 7.17
CA SER A 515 21.93 -1.32 7.72
C SER A 515 22.10 0.05 7.06
N TYR A 516 21.84 0.17 5.75
CA TYR A 516 21.84 1.48 5.07
C TYR A 516 20.90 2.47 5.78
N MET A 517 19.70 2.00 6.13
CA MET A 517 18.72 2.78 6.88
C MET A 517 19.07 2.90 8.37
N GLY A 518 19.64 1.87 9.00
CA GLY A 518 20.12 1.97 10.39
C GLY A 518 21.27 2.99 10.58
N TYR A 519 22.12 3.16 9.57
CA TYR A 519 23.25 4.10 9.58
C TYR A 519 22.75 5.54 9.38
N TRP A 520 21.77 5.71 8.49
CA TRP A 520 21.02 6.95 8.30
C TRP A 520 20.41 7.52 9.59
N ILE A 521 19.93 6.64 10.50
CA ILE A 521 19.08 7.00 11.65
C ILE A 521 19.80 6.97 13.01
N GLY A 522 20.92 6.26 13.20
CA GLY A 522 21.61 6.37 14.50
C GLY A 522 22.76 5.41 14.85
N TYR A 523 23.14 4.46 14.00
CA TYR A 523 24.26 3.55 14.30
C TYR A 523 25.26 3.47 13.14
N GLY A 524 25.98 4.56 12.88
CA GLY A 524 27.09 4.60 11.93
C GLY A 524 28.44 4.18 12.55
N PRO A 525 29.36 3.54 11.80
CA PRO A 525 30.68 3.15 12.28
C PRO A 525 31.68 4.32 12.38
N PHE A 526 31.23 5.56 12.13
CA PHE A 526 32.03 6.79 12.13
C PHE A 526 31.40 7.86 13.02
N THR A 527 32.25 8.72 13.59
CA THR A 527 31.79 9.98 14.22
C THR A 527 31.59 11.02 13.11
N PRO A 528 30.46 11.73 13.05
CA PRO A 528 30.25 12.85 12.13
C PRO A 528 31.36 13.90 12.26
N THR A 529 31.74 14.47 11.13
CA THR A 529 32.69 15.59 11.04
C THR A 529 32.00 16.95 10.95
N GLU A 530 30.69 16.99 10.61
CA GLU A 530 29.86 18.20 10.61
C GLU A 530 28.89 18.24 11.81
N GLU A 531 28.69 19.44 12.39
CA GLU A 531 27.76 19.66 13.51
C GLU A 531 26.32 19.87 13.01
N LEU A 532 25.68 18.78 12.60
CA LEU A 532 24.30 18.79 12.10
C LEU A 532 23.30 19.17 13.21
N THR A 533 22.67 20.33 13.06
CA THR A 533 21.61 20.83 13.96
C THR A 533 20.24 20.52 13.39
N SER A 534 19.36 19.86 14.16
CA SER A 534 17.97 19.64 13.75
C SER A 534 17.06 20.81 14.13
N ASN A 535 15.98 20.99 13.37
CA ASN A 535 14.90 21.91 13.73
C ASN A 535 14.20 21.43 15.01
N ASP A 536 13.79 22.34 15.89
CA ASP A 536 13.06 21.98 17.12
C ASP A 536 11.70 21.31 16.84
N LEU A 537 11.13 21.47 15.64
CA LEU A 537 9.88 20.84 15.19
C LEU A 537 10.06 19.42 14.60
N CYS A 538 11.29 18.96 14.44
CA CYS A 538 11.57 17.57 14.09
C CYS A 538 11.54 16.69 15.35
N SER A 539 11.12 15.44 15.19
CA SER A 539 11.01 14.44 16.26
C SER A 539 11.27 13.03 15.74
N LYS A 540 11.87 12.16 16.58
CA LYS A 540 12.14 10.75 16.27
C LYS A 540 11.38 9.86 17.24
N PHE A 541 10.72 8.82 16.75
CA PHE A 541 10.21 7.72 17.57
C PHE A 541 11.27 6.62 17.72
N ARG A 542 11.36 5.98 18.90
CA ARG A 542 12.47 5.09 19.28
C ARG A 542 12.01 3.65 19.53
N HIS A 543 12.74 2.67 18.99
CA HIS A 543 12.37 1.25 19.03
C HIS A 543 12.70 0.53 20.37
N LEU A 544 12.15 -0.68 20.53
CA LEU A 544 11.84 -1.38 21.79
C LEU A 544 12.98 -1.57 22.80
N THR A 545 14.25 -1.64 22.40
CA THR A 545 15.37 -1.97 23.31
C THR A 545 15.66 -0.94 24.40
N THR A 546 15.04 0.25 24.36
CA THR A 546 15.18 1.27 25.42
C THR A 546 13.85 1.89 25.87
N GLY A 547 12.71 1.33 25.45
CA GLY A 547 11.37 1.90 25.66
C GLY A 547 10.92 2.81 24.51
N GLN A 548 9.68 2.58 24.04
CA GLN A 548 9.02 3.44 23.06
C GLN A 548 8.90 4.87 23.62
N SER A 549 9.32 5.85 22.82
CA SER A 549 9.21 7.27 23.15
C SER A 549 9.52 8.16 21.95
N TRP A 550 8.89 9.33 21.89
CA TRP A 550 9.33 10.42 21.02
C TRP A 550 10.49 11.22 21.66
N VAL A 551 11.50 11.55 20.86
CA VAL A 551 12.72 12.26 21.30
C VAL A 551 13.17 13.33 20.30
N PRO A 552 13.84 14.42 20.75
CA PRO A 552 14.45 15.38 19.83
C PRO A 552 15.57 14.71 19.01
N PRO A 553 15.67 14.98 17.69
CA PRO A 553 16.84 14.62 16.90
C PRO A 553 18.09 15.35 17.42
N ALA A 554 19.05 14.57 17.91
CA ALA A 554 20.32 15.03 18.43
C ALA A 554 21.40 13.97 18.14
N TYR A 555 22.68 14.35 18.21
CA TYR A 555 23.80 13.39 18.13
C TYR A 555 24.50 13.29 19.49
N THR A 556 24.50 12.11 20.11
CA THR A 556 25.07 11.88 21.45
C THR A 556 25.92 10.61 21.53
N GLY A 557 26.74 10.35 20.50
CA GLY A 557 27.64 9.20 20.44
C GLY A 557 26.91 7.88 20.18
N TRP A 558 27.46 6.76 20.70
CA TRP A 558 27.00 5.40 20.41
C TRP A 558 25.60 5.02 20.93
N GLU A 559 24.93 5.89 21.69
CA GLU A 559 23.60 5.63 22.26
C GLU A 559 22.44 6.16 21.37
N LEU A 560 22.29 5.56 20.18
CA LEU A 560 21.03 5.48 19.40
C LEU A 560 20.24 6.80 19.22
N ASN A 561 20.92 7.89 18.86
CA ASN A 561 20.31 9.18 18.53
C ASN A 561 20.78 9.66 17.14
N THR A 562 19.95 10.47 16.46
CA THR A 562 19.86 10.63 14.98
C THR A 562 21.16 10.70 14.18
N GLY A 563 21.18 9.93 13.08
CA GLY A 563 22.30 9.79 12.13
C GLY A 563 22.33 10.84 11.01
N THR A 564 23.40 10.80 10.20
CA THR A 564 23.84 11.90 9.32
C THR A 564 22.92 12.22 8.15
N GLY A 565 22.12 11.27 7.64
CA GLY A 565 21.12 11.53 6.61
C GLY A 565 19.77 11.97 7.17
N SER A 566 19.38 11.42 8.33
CA SER A 566 18.05 11.68 8.93
C SER A 566 17.79 13.15 9.28
N ILE A 567 18.80 13.87 9.79
CA ILE A 567 18.68 15.28 10.19
C ILE A 567 18.47 16.22 8.98
N PRO A 568 19.34 16.25 7.94
CA PRO A 568 19.13 17.11 6.78
C PRO A 568 17.83 16.80 6.02
N PHE A 569 17.43 15.53 5.91
CA PHE A 569 16.14 15.13 5.32
C PHE A 569 14.97 15.74 6.10
N ALA A 570 14.90 15.51 7.43
CA ALA A 570 13.78 15.99 8.24
C ALA A 570 13.73 17.52 8.30
N ASN A 571 14.89 18.18 8.35
CA ASN A 571 14.98 19.64 8.26
C ASN A 571 14.45 20.17 6.91
N LYS A 572 14.75 19.50 5.78
CA LYS A 572 14.27 19.87 4.45
C LYS A 572 12.75 19.69 4.35
N LEU A 573 12.19 18.57 4.81
CA LEU A 573 10.72 18.40 4.84
C LEU A 573 10.05 19.47 5.72
N GLN A 574 10.60 19.74 6.90
CA GLN A 574 10.07 20.74 7.84
C GLN A 574 9.99 22.13 7.18
N SER A 575 11.04 22.53 6.44
CA SER A 575 11.11 23.86 5.84
C SER A 575 10.11 24.10 4.70
N GLU A 576 9.59 23.03 4.08
CA GLU A 576 8.76 23.12 2.86
C GLU A 576 7.30 22.71 3.12
N LEU A 577 7.03 21.79 4.06
CA LEU A 577 5.68 21.38 4.49
C LEU A 577 5.07 22.28 5.58
N ASP A 578 5.88 23.20 6.14
CA ASP A 578 5.53 24.16 7.21
C ASP A 578 4.91 23.50 8.46
N CYS A 579 5.38 22.31 8.84
CA CYS A 579 4.84 21.53 9.95
C CYS A 579 5.91 20.71 10.73
N PRO A 580 5.60 20.22 11.93
CA PRO A 580 6.35 19.16 12.60
C PRO A 580 6.62 17.95 11.71
N ILE A 581 7.79 17.34 11.86
CA ILE A 581 8.21 16.15 11.11
C ILE A 581 8.55 15.03 12.08
N GLY A 582 7.88 13.89 11.94
CA GLY A 582 8.14 12.66 12.66
C GLY A 582 8.92 11.66 11.82
N VAL A 583 9.90 10.99 12.43
CA VAL A 583 10.68 9.91 11.81
C VAL A 583 10.57 8.65 12.68
N LEU A 584 10.21 7.52 12.07
CA LEU A 584 10.09 6.23 12.76
C LEU A 584 11.27 5.31 12.38
N ASP A 585 11.90 4.67 13.37
CA ASP A 585 13.23 4.04 13.25
C ASP A 585 13.18 2.50 13.21
N TYR A 586 13.18 1.92 12.00
CA TYR A 586 13.09 0.48 11.76
C TYR A 586 14.10 -0.02 10.71
N GLY A 587 15.29 0.59 10.61
CA GLY A 587 16.35 0.13 9.70
C GLY A 587 17.27 -0.92 10.32
N MET A 588 17.12 -2.21 9.96
CA MET A 588 17.85 -3.30 10.64
C MET A 588 19.11 -3.80 9.92
N GLY A 589 20.26 -3.68 10.59
CA GLY A 589 21.52 -4.18 10.06
C GLY A 589 21.50 -5.68 9.72
N GLY A 590 21.67 -6.03 8.44
CA GLY A 590 21.78 -7.42 7.99
C GLY A 590 20.46 -8.19 7.90
N SER A 591 19.31 -7.52 7.85
CA SER A 591 18.02 -8.17 7.52
C SER A 591 17.93 -8.51 6.02
N ALA A 592 17.39 -9.68 5.69
CA ALA A 592 16.99 -10.04 4.32
C ALA A 592 15.55 -9.59 4.00
N LEU A 593 15.17 -9.53 2.72
CA LEU A 593 13.77 -9.37 2.33
C LEU A 593 12.99 -10.63 2.72
N LEU A 594 13.41 -11.78 2.17
CA LEU A 594 12.74 -13.07 2.38
C LEU A 594 13.36 -13.86 3.55
N GLN A 595 12.52 -14.55 4.31
CA GLN A 595 12.94 -15.52 5.34
C GLN A 595 13.92 -16.59 4.80
N ALA A 596 13.73 -17.06 3.57
CA ALA A 596 14.63 -18.01 2.92
C ALA A 596 16.04 -17.47 2.68
N ASN A 597 16.19 -16.14 2.58
CA ASN A 597 17.45 -15.43 2.34
C ASN A 597 18.12 -14.96 3.65
N ALA A 598 17.50 -15.19 4.81
CA ALA A 598 17.97 -14.69 6.09
C ALA A 598 19.26 -15.39 6.54
N THR A 599 20.38 -14.66 6.50
CA THR A 599 21.71 -15.15 6.91
C THR A 599 22.17 -14.64 8.29
N GLY A 600 21.33 -13.87 8.98
CA GLY A 600 21.71 -13.17 10.21
C GLY A 600 20.53 -12.64 11.02
N LEU A 601 20.40 -11.31 11.10
CA LEU A 601 19.55 -10.61 12.07
C LEU A 601 18.08 -10.48 11.64
N GLY A 602 17.50 -11.57 11.11
CA GLY A 602 16.09 -11.62 10.72
C GLY A 602 15.79 -11.22 9.28
N TYR A 603 14.50 -10.97 9.01
CA TYR A 603 13.93 -10.74 7.68
C TYR A 603 12.69 -9.85 7.75
N TRP A 604 12.07 -9.54 6.60
CA TRP A 604 10.86 -8.71 6.50
C TRP A 604 9.62 -9.47 6.00
N LEU A 605 9.77 -10.53 5.22
CA LEU A 605 8.66 -11.35 4.72
C LEU A 605 8.91 -12.84 5.05
N GLY A 606 8.00 -13.43 5.84
CA GLY A 606 8.09 -14.80 6.32
C GLY A 606 7.02 -15.16 7.35
N THR A 607 6.96 -16.44 7.74
CA THR A 607 5.87 -17.00 8.57
C THR A 607 6.20 -17.18 10.05
N ASP A 608 7.47 -17.05 10.44
CA ASP A 608 7.87 -16.97 11.85
C ASP A 608 7.92 -15.50 12.28
N THR A 609 7.37 -15.20 13.46
CA THR A 609 7.26 -13.83 13.98
C THR A 609 8.45 -13.43 14.85
N SER A 610 9.25 -14.40 15.35
CA SER A 610 10.25 -14.16 16.40
C SER A 610 11.50 -13.39 15.94
N THR A 611 11.69 -13.22 14.63
CA THR A 611 12.82 -12.49 14.02
C THR A 611 12.41 -11.67 12.79
N ASN A 612 11.14 -11.27 12.72
CA ASN A 612 10.55 -10.63 11.53
C ASN A 612 10.24 -9.15 11.77
N TRP A 613 11.03 -8.28 11.14
CA TRP A 613 11.02 -6.82 11.32
C TRP A 613 9.77 -6.12 10.79
N TYR A 614 8.98 -6.82 9.98
CA TYR A 614 7.64 -6.39 9.65
C TYR A 614 6.73 -6.32 10.90
N TYR A 615 6.81 -7.30 11.81
CA TYR A 615 6.01 -7.30 13.03
C TYR A 615 6.55 -6.30 14.06
N ASP A 616 7.87 -6.15 14.23
CA ASP A 616 8.48 -5.07 15.03
C ASP A 616 8.00 -3.67 14.57
N LEU A 617 7.85 -3.45 13.25
CA LEU A 617 7.25 -2.23 12.71
C LEU A 617 5.78 -2.09 13.11
N VAL A 618 4.96 -3.12 12.88
CA VAL A 618 3.52 -3.14 13.21
C VAL A 618 3.30 -2.87 14.69
N ASP A 619 3.94 -3.64 15.58
CA ASP A 619 3.78 -3.56 17.04
C ASP A 619 4.24 -2.20 17.62
N GLY A 620 5.12 -1.49 16.90
CA GLY A 620 5.59 -0.16 17.28
C GLY A 620 4.79 1.01 16.71
N ILE A 621 3.83 0.78 15.81
CA ILE A 621 2.96 1.84 15.26
C ILE A 621 1.46 1.56 15.44
N ALA A 622 1.09 0.30 15.66
CA ALA A 622 -0.20 -0.10 16.14
C ALA A 622 -0.37 0.30 17.61
N VAL A 623 -1.47 1.00 17.87
CA VAL A 623 -2.17 0.91 19.15
C VAL A 623 -3.60 0.46 18.88
N SER A 624 -4.21 -0.07 19.92
CA SER A 624 -5.58 -0.59 19.98
C SER A 624 -6.66 0.36 19.41
N ASP A 625 -6.58 1.67 19.67
CA ASP A 625 -7.52 2.67 19.13
C ASP A 625 -7.05 3.21 17.75
N PRO A 626 -7.83 3.04 16.66
CA PRO A 626 -7.52 3.58 15.33
C PRO A 626 -7.30 5.10 15.23
N ILE A 627 -7.79 5.88 16.20
CA ILE A 627 -7.60 7.34 16.29
C ILE A 627 -6.18 7.68 16.77
N ASP A 628 -5.57 6.84 17.60
CA ASP A 628 -4.28 7.11 18.24
C ASP A 628 -3.11 6.31 17.64
N ARG A 629 -3.36 5.47 16.62
CA ARG A 629 -2.31 4.78 15.82
C ARG A 629 -1.28 5.76 15.27
N ILE A 630 0.00 5.38 15.28
CA ILE A 630 1.06 6.15 14.64
C ILE A 630 0.98 5.93 13.13
N LYS A 631 0.02 6.60 12.51
CA LYS A 631 -0.17 6.62 11.06
C LYS A 631 1.05 7.30 10.42
N ALA A 632 1.71 6.60 9.49
CA ALA A 632 2.81 7.16 8.71
C ALA A 632 2.25 7.69 7.39
N ASN A 633 2.56 8.94 7.02
CA ASN A 633 2.15 9.51 5.74
C ASN A 633 2.93 8.88 4.58
N ALA A 634 4.16 8.42 4.81
CA ALA A 634 5.02 7.77 3.82
C ALA A 634 5.95 6.74 4.46
N LEU A 635 6.45 5.80 3.66
CA LEU A 635 7.47 4.81 4.03
C LEU A 635 8.66 4.87 3.06
N ILE A 636 9.89 4.80 3.57
CA ILE A 636 11.12 4.69 2.77
C ILE A 636 11.75 3.32 3.00
N TRP A 637 11.91 2.54 1.92
CA TRP A 637 12.47 1.19 1.91
C TRP A 637 13.89 1.19 1.34
N TYR A 638 14.91 0.92 2.16
CA TYR A 638 16.31 0.87 1.72
C TYR A 638 16.99 -0.45 2.12
N GLN A 639 16.97 -1.43 1.22
CA GLN A 639 17.30 -2.84 1.50
C GLN A 639 18.03 -3.51 0.31
N GLY A 640 18.49 -4.75 0.47
CA GLY A 640 18.74 -5.69 -0.64
C GLY A 640 20.12 -6.33 -0.63
N TYR A 641 21.11 -5.71 0.03
CA TYR A 641 22.49 -6.24 0.07
C TYR A 641 22.51 -7.66 0.65
N THR A 642 21.76 -7.93 1.72
CA THR A 642 21.69 -9.25 2.36
C THR A 642 21.27 -10.33 1.37
N ASP A 643 20.23 -10.08 0.58
CA ASP A 643 19.70 -11.00 -0.43
C ASP A 643 20.67 -11.18 -1.61
N CYS A 644 21.42 -10.14 -1.98
CA CYS A 644 22.51 -10.27 -2.95
C CYS A 644 23.65 -11.21 -2.47
N ASN A 645 23.84 -11.43 -1.16
CA ASN A 645 24.85 -12.37 -0.64
C ASN A 645 24.44 -13.85 -0.82
N VAL A 646 23.19 -14.14 -1.18
CA VAL A 646 22.66 -15.50 -1.39
C VAL A 646 22.26 -15.77 -2.85
N ASP A 647 22.73 -14.94 -3.79
CA ASP A 647 22.43 -15.06 -5.22
C ASP A 647 20.91 -15.01 -5.54
N VAL A 648 20.15 -14.14 -4.85
CA VAL A 648 18.72 -13.93 -5.17
C VAL A 648 18.52 -13.48 -6.62
N SER A 649 17.46 -13.95 -7.28
CA SER A 649 17.12 -13.53 -8.64
C SER A 649 16.27 -12.26 -8.67
N TYR A 650 16.19 -11.63 -9.85
CA TYR A 650 15.29 -10.51 -10.11
C TYR A 650 13.85 -10.81 -9.67
N GLN A 651 13.32 -11.97 -10.07
CA GLN A 651 11.92 -12.34 -9.88
C GLN A 651 11.60 -12.55 -8.40
N ASP A 652 12.45 -13.31 -7.67
CA ASP A 652 12.23 -13.60 -6.26
C ASP A 652 12.25 -12.32 -5.39
N TYR A 653 13.08 -11.33 -5.78
CA TYR A 653 13.17 -10.06 -5.08
C TYR A 653 12.03 -9.10 -5.46
N TYR A 654 11.63 -9.06 -6.74
CA TYR A 654 10.48 -8.28 -7.23
C TYR A 654 9.17 -8.75 -6.59
N ASP A 655 8.91 -10.07 -6.61
CA ASP A 655 7.69 -10.66 -6.04
C ASP A 655 7.68 -10.47 -4.51
N GLY A 656 8.82 -10.69 -3.84
CA GLY A 656 8.95 -10.48 -2.40
C GLY A 656 8.70 -9.03 -1.94
N MET A 657 9.12 -8.03 -2.72
CA MET A 657 8.78 -6.63 -2.43
C MET A 657 7.30 -6.36 -2.69
N THR A 658 6.74 -6.91 -3.76
CA THR A 658 5.32 -6.76 -4.11
C THR A 658 4.41 -7.28 -2.98
N ASP A 659 4.69 -8.49 -2.49
CA ASP A 659 3.98 -9.09 -1.35
C ASP A 659 4.17 -8.27 -0.06
N LEU A 660 5.39 -7.83 0.26
CA LEU A 660 5.67 -7.03 1.46
C LEU A 660 4.97 -5.65 1.41
N PHE A 661 4.90 -5.01 0.24
CA PHE A 661 4.26 -3.70 0.09
C PHE A 661 2.73 -3.81 0.11
N ALA A 662 2.16 -4.89 -0.43
CA ALA A 662 0.75 -5.23 -0.25
C ALA A 662 0.43 -5.51 1.23
N LEU A 663 1.31 -6.21 1.94
CA LEU A 663 1.18 -6.51 3.37
C LEU A 663 1.23 -5.24 4.23
N PHE A 664 2.20 -4.33 4.02
CA PHE A 664 2.23 -3.01 4.66
C PHE A 664 0.92 -2.23 4.45
N ARG A 665 0.43 -2.12 3.21
CA ARG A 665 -0.82 -1.40 2.90
C ARG A 665 -2.05 -2.03 3.57
N THR A 666 -2.07 -3.35 3.71
CA THR A 666 -3.20 -4.11 4.27
C THR A 666 -3.28 -4.01 5.80
N THR A 667 -2.20 -4.31 6.52
CA THR A 667 -2.24 -4.40 8.00
C THR A 667 -2.12 -3.05 8.69
N LEU A 668 -1.49 -2.06 8.06
CA LEU A 668 -1.34 -0.71 8.64
C LEU A 668 -2.58 0.17 8.45
N ASP A 669 -3.70 -0.38 7.95
CA ASP A 669 -4.94 0.35 7.63
C ASP A 669 -4.68 1.53 6.68
N PHE A 670 -3.83 1.29 5.67
CA PHE A 670 -3.21 2.35 4.87
C PHE A 670 -3.13 1.95 3.39
N ALA A 671 -4.31 1.72 2.79
CA ALA A 671 -4.47 1.22 1.42
C ALA A 671 -3.67 1.99 0.34
N ASN A 672 -3.46 3.29 0.55
CA ASN A 672 -2.74 4.20 -0.36
C ASN A 672 -1.35 4.61 0.16
N LEU A 673 -0.69 3.80 1.02
CA LEU A 673 0.63 4.14 1.58
C LEU A 673 1.66 4.43 0.46
N PRO A 674 2.25 5.64 0.42
CA PRO A 674 3.37 5.96 -0.47
C PRO A 674 4.62 5.20 -0.02
N ILE A 675 5.20 4.40 -0.92
CA ILE A 675 6.39 3.59 -0.65
C ILE A 675 7.52 4.04 -1.57
N PHE A 676 8.52 4.69 -0.97
CA PHE A 676 9.70 5.19 -1.65
C PHE A 676 10.82 4.14 -1.55
N VAL A 677 11.11 3.47 -2.66
CA VAL A 677 12.19 2.48 -2.76
C VAL A 677 13.51 3.21 -3.00
N VAL A 678 14.56 2.83 -2.28
CA VAL A 678 15.91 3.38 -2.49
C VAL A 678 16.77 2.34 -3.20
N GLY A 679 17.30 2.72 -4.35
CA GLY A 679 18.22 1.86 -5.10
C GLY A 679 19.55 1.69 -4.36
N GLN A 680 20.00 0.45 -4.17
CA GLN A 680 21.27 0.14 -3.49
C GLN A 680 22.45 1.00 -3.96
N PRO A 681 23.46 1.27 -3.11
CA PRO A 681 24.66 2.00 -3.51
C PRO A 681 25.50 1.24 -4.56
N ARG A 682 26.72 1.71 -4.87
CA ARG A 682 27.71 0.82 -5.51
C ARG A 682 28.40 -0.02 -4.44
N ASN A 683 28.78 -1.25 -4.79
CA ASN A 683 29.57 -2.14 -3.95
C ASN A 683 31.03 -2.16 -4.44
N THR A 684 32.02 -2.11 -3.54
CA THR A 684 33.45 -2.26 -3.88
C THR A 684 34.13 -3.43 -3.15
N THR A 685 33.35 -4.34 -2.56
CA THR A 685 33.81 -5.64 -2.09
C THR A 685 33.86 -6.66 -3.24
N THR A 686 34.36 -7.87 -2.98
CA THR A 686 34.40 -8.98 -3.95
C THR A 686 33.65 -10.20 -3.40
N ALA A 687 32.48 -9.96 -2.81
CA ALA A 687 31.75 -10.91 -1.99
C ALA A 687 30.31 -11.18 -2.46
N VAL A 688 29.83 -10.47 -3.48
CA VAL A 688 28.40 -10.30 -3.75
C VAL A 688 28.17 -10.23 -5.26
N ASN A 689 27.87 -11.38 -5.87
CA ASN A 689 27.80 -11.59 -7.31
C ASN A 689 27.17 -10.42 -8.07
N SER A 690 27.99 -9.78 -8.92
CA SER A 690 27.61 -8.72 -9.86
C SER A 690 26.28 -8.94 -10.61
N GLN A 691 25.87 -10.19 -10.89
CA GLN A 691 24.57 -10.48 -11.49
C GLN A 691 23.43 -10.22 -10.51
N SER A 692 23.41 -10.89 -9.34
CA SER A 692 22.39 -10.67 -8.30
C SER A 692 22.36 -9.21 -7.82
N TYR A 693 23.52 -8.54 -7.75
CA TYR A 693 23.59 -7.10 -7.45
C TYR A 693 23.02 -6.20 -8.56
N THR A 694 22.94 -6.67 -9.80
CA THR A 694 22.22 -6.00 -10.89
C THR A 694 20.74 -6.33 -10.80
N ASP A 695 20.40 -7.61 -10.71
CA ASP A 695 19.02 -8.15 -10.67
C ASP A 695 18.17 -7.48 -9.58
N VAL A 696 18.67 -7.41 -8.35
CA VAL A 696 17.98 -6.73 -7.23
C VAL A 696 17.81 -5.23 -7.48
N ARG A 697 18.80 -4.60 -8.10
CA ARG A 697 18.82 -3.15 -8.35
C ARG A 697 17.89 -2.75 -9.52
N VAL A 698 17.68 -3.65 -10.47
CA VAL A 698 16.68 -3.54 -11.54
C VAL A 698 15.28 -3.83 -10.97
N ALA A 699 15.10 -4.87 -10.15
CA ALA A 699 13.82 -5.13 -9.46
C ALA A 699 13.36 -3.95 -8.58
N GLN A 700 14.29 -3.22 -7.95
CA GLN A 700 14.02 -1.99 -7.19
C GLN A 700 13.55 -0.81 -8.06
N ILE A 701 13.80 -0.85 -9.37
CA ILE A 701 13.44 0.19 -10.34
C ILE A 701 12.15 -0.16 -11.07
N ASP A 702 12.04 -1.40 -11.55
CA ASP A 702 10.87 -1.86 -12.28
C ASP A 702 9.61 -1.85 -11.39
N ILE A 703 9.74 -2.19 -10.09
CA ILE A 703 8.61 -2.10 -9.13
C ILE A 703 8.13 -0.66 -8.87
N ALA A 704 8.93 0.36 -9.20
CA ALA A 704 8.49 1.75 -9.16
C ALA A 704 7.77 2.17 -10.45
N ASP A 705 8.00 1.48 -11.57
CA ASP A 705 7.43 1.82 -12.87
C ASP A 705 6.13 1.05 -13.19
N ASP A 706 6.00 -0.19 -12.72
CA ASP A 706 4.82 -1.04 -12.97
C ASP A 706 3.55 -0.64 -12.18
N ASN A 707 3.66 0.22 -11.17
CA ASN A 707 2.61 0.46 -10.15
C ASN A 707 1.63 1.61 -10.48
N ASN A 708 0.80 1.41 -11.50
CA ASN A 708 -0.13 2.43 -12.04
C ASN A 708 -1.37 2.77 -11.16
N GLU A 709 -1.41 2.48 -9.84
CA GLU A 709 -2.53 2.87 -8.97
C GLU A 709 -2.19 3.40 -7.55
N THR A 710 -1.15 2.93 -6.81
CA THR A 710 -1.23 2.95 -5.32
C THR A 710 -0.11 3.49 -4.39
N ILE A 711 1.12 3.95 -4.69
CA ILE A 711 2.02 4.09 -5.85
C ILE A 711 3.45 3.81 -5.29
N THR A 712 4.47 3.51 -6.11
CA THR A 712 5.85 3.22 -5.67
C THR A 712 6.86 4.07 -6.47
N ILE A 713 7.93 4.58 -5.85
CA ILE A 713 8.88 5.52 -6.51
C ILE A 713 10.34 5.18 -6.15
N VAL A 714 11.28 5.21 -7.12
CA VAL A 714 12.72 5.19 -6.78
C VAL A 714 13.19 6.55 -6.30
N ALA A 715 13.42 6.64 -5.00
CA ALA A 715 14.01 7.79 -4.33
C ALA A 715 15.53 7.62 -4.25
N GLY A 716 16.26 8.34 -5.10
CA GLY A 716 17.72 8.43 -5.05
C GLY A 716 18.48 7.23 -5.62
N GLN A 717 19.34 7.50 -6.61
CA GLN A 717 20.26 6.52 -7.20
C GLN A 717 21.60 6.53 -6.43
N ALA A 718 21.74 5.75 -5.36
CA ALA A 718 22.94 5.81 -4.49
C ALA A 718 24.26 5.29 -5.13
N VAL A 719 24.28 4.94 -6.43
CA VAL A 719 25.45 4.38 -7.14
C VAL A 719 26.68 5.30 -7.10
N ASP A 720 26.49 6.61 -7.10
CA ASP A 720 27.53 7.63 -7.27
C ASP A 720 28.07 8.22 -5.98
N GLN A 721 27.49 7.80 -4.85
CA GLN A 721 27.77 8.38 -3.54
C GLN A 721 29.13 7.96 -2.96
N PRO A 722 29.76 8.78 -2.09
CA PRO A 722 30.93 8.35 -1.33
C PRO A 722 30.60 7.17 -0.41
N LEU A 723 31.38 6.09 -0.50
CA LEU A 723 31.28 4.95 0.42
C LEU A 723 32.18 5.13 1.65
N TYR A 724 31.80 4.45 2.73
CA TYR A 724 32.65 4.23 3.89
C TYR A 724 33.78 3.23 3.59
N ALA A 725 34.73 3.11 4.52
CA ALA A 725 35.95 2.30 4.36
C ALA A 725 35.71 0.78 4.30
N ASP A 726 34.47 0.30 4.48
CA ASP A 726 34.08 -1.10 4.26
C ASP A 726 33.74 -1.42 2.79
N GLY A 727 33.49 -0.41 1.96
CA GLY A 727 33.11 -0.60 0.56
C GLY A 727 31.67 -1.06 0.34
N VAL A 728 30.79 -0.91 1.34
CA VAL A 728 29.39 -1.32 1.30
C VAL A 728 28.44 -0.19 1.69
N HIS A 729 28.70 0.50 2.80
CA HIS A 729 27.82 1.54 3.32
C HIS A 729 28.22 2.93 2.80
N LEU A 730 27.31 3.90 2.86
CA LEU A 730 27.63 5.29 2.55
C LEU A 730 28.53 5.91 3.64
N ALA A 731 29.35 6.88 3.23
CA ALA A 731 30.03 7.79 4.15
C ALA A 731 29.15 9.02 4.43
N GLU A 732 29.43 9.78 5.49
CA GLU A 732 28.75 11.02 5.89
C GLU A 732 28.31 11.93 4.72
N ALA A 733 29.21 12.22 3.78
CA ALA A 733 28.91 13.07 2.62
C ALA A 733 27.92 12.44 1.61
N GLY A 734 27.85 11.11 1.55
CA GLY A 734 26.84 10.37 0.77
C GLY A 734 25.47 10.37 1.45
N GLU A 735 25.44 10.15 2.77
CA GLU A 735 24.19 10.22 3.56
C GLU A 735 23.55 11.61 3.44
N ILE A 736 24.34 12.68 3.53
CA ILE A 736 23.87 14.07 3.39
C ILE A 736 23.42 14.37 1.94
N SER A 737 24.08 13.79 0.93
CA SER A 737 23.75 14.00 -0.48
C SER A 737 22.44 13.29 -0.87
N GLU A 738 22.25 12.04 -0.44
CA GLU A 738 20.97 11.35 -0.62
C GLU A 738 19.83 11.99 0.17
N ALA A 739 20.11 12.65 1.30
CA ALA A 739 19.06 13.26 2.11
C ALA A 739 18.28 14.33 1.34
N ALA A 740 18.94 15.02 0.41
CA ALA A 740 18.28 15.93 -0.54
C ALA A 740 17.48 15.17 -1.61
N ARG A 741 18.00 14.06 -2.14
CA ARG A 741 17.34 13.23 -3.19
C ARG A 741 16.09 12.51 -2.67
N TYR A 742 16.10 11.98 -1.45
CA TYR A 742 14.92 11.35 -0.85
C TYR A 742 13.87 12.41 -0.47
N ALA A 743 14.29 13.52 0.14
CA ALA A 743 13.36 14.61 0.47
C ALA A 743 12.70 15.19 -0.79
N GLN A 744 13.43 15.25 -1.92
CA GLN A 744 12.87 15.64 -3.21
C GLN A 744 11.70 14.76 -3.65
N SER A 745 11.80 13.44 -3.46
CA SER A 745 10.79 12.49 -3.90
C SER A 745 9.52 12.59 -3.05
N VAL A 746 9.66 12.80 -1.74
CA VAL A 746 8.53 13.03 -0.83
C VAL A 746 7.85 14.37 -1.11
N LEU A 747 8.62 15.44 -1.31
CA LEU A 747 8.06 16.77 -1.60
C LEU A 747 7.36 16.84 -2.97
N TRP A 748 7.84 16.09 -3.97
CA TRP A 748 7.13 15.93 -5.24
C TRP A 748 5.73 15.32 -5.06
N TYR A 749 5.62 14.29 -4.22
CA TYR A 749 4.35 13.61 -3.94
C TYR A 749 3.39 14.50 -3.15
N GLU A 750 3.86 15.17 -2.10
CA GLU A 750 3.02 16.00 -1.21
C GLU A 750 2.64 17.37 -1.78
N ILE A 751 3.57 18.05 -2.48
CA ILE A 751 3.40 19.44 -2.94
C ILE A 751 3.12 19.50 -4.46
N GLY A 752 3.50 18.47 -5.21
CA GLY A 752 3.28 18.37 -6.65
C GLY A 752 4.44 18.91 -7.52
N THR A 753 4.15 19.11 -8.80
CA THR A 753 5.15 19.48 -9.82
C THR A 753 5.46 20.98 -9.82
N GLY A 754 6.74 21.30 -10.03
CA GLY A 754 7.26 22.67 -10.02
C GLY A 754 8.75 22.66 -9.70
N ASP A 755 9.18 23.48 -8.73
CA ASP A 755 10.53 23.42 -8.14
C ASP A 755 10.87 22.03 -7.54
N TYR A 756 9.84 21.19 -7.33
CA TYR A 756 9.98 19.82 -6.82
C TYR A 756 9.77 18.72 -7.87
N ALA A 757 9.92 19.00 -9.17
CA ALA A 757 9.79 17.97 -10.21
C ALA A 757 10.67 16.73 -9.92
N TRP A 758 10.06 15.54 -9.94
CA TRP A 758 10.78 14.27 -9.81
C TRP A 758 11.51 13.94 -11.11
N HIS A 759 12.77 13.53 -10.94
CA HIS A 759 13.67 13.15 -12.03
C HIS A 759 14.49 11.94 -11.60
N ARG A 760 14.76 11.02 -12.54
CA ARG A 760 15.58 9.80 -12.30
C ARG A 760 17.05 9.99 -12.62
N GLY A 761 17.40 11.11 -13.25
CA GLY A 761 18.72 11.41 -13.80
C GLY A 761 18.82 11.06 -15.29
N PRO A 762 19.99 11.22 -15.90
CA PRO A 762 20.17 10.95 -17.32
C PRO A 762 20.06 9.44 -17.60
N ARG A 763 19.52 9.04 -18.74
CA ARG A 763 19.37 7.62 -19.13
C ARG A 763 20.00 7.33 -20.48
N ALA A 764 20.54 6.12 -20.63
CA ALA A 764 20.93 5.59 -21.92
C ALA A 764 19.67 5.22 -22.72
N VAL A 765 19.55 5.73 -23.95
CA VAL A 765 18.39 5.48 -24.83
C VAL A 765 18.75 4.74 -26.12
N GLY A 766 20.02 4.37 -26.28
CA GLY A 766 20.49 3.45 -27.31
C GLY A 766 21.99 3.53 -27.53
N TRP A 767 22.52 2.68 -28.40
CA TRP A 767 23.96 2.57 -28.68
C TRP A 767 24.29 2.18 -30.13
N LYS A 768 25.48 2.56 -30.60
CA LYS A 768 25.94 2.37 -31.99
C LYS A 768 27.47 2.20 -32.08
N PRO A 769 28.00 1.07 -32.58
CA PRO A 769 29.42 0.95 -32.94
C PRO A 769 29.77 1.94 -34.06
N ILE A 770 30.86 2.68 -33.87
CA ILE A 770 31.42 3.62 -34.84
C ILE A 770 32.52 2.92 -35.65
N ASP A 771 33.39 2.19 -34.97
CA ASP A 771 34.37 1.27 -35.58
C ASP A 771 34.61 0.08 -34.63
N ALA A 772 35.57 -0.80 -34.95
CA ALA A 772 35.85 -1.99 -34.13
C ALA A 772 36.35 -1.67 -32.70
N THR A 773 36.74 -0.43 -32.42
CA THR A 773 37.32 0.07 -31.16
C THR A 773 36.53 1.21 -30.50
N HIS A 774 35.49 1.73 -31.14
CA HIS A 774 34.67 2.81 -30.60
C HIS A 774 33.16 2.55 -30.75
N THR A 775 32.39 2.85 -29.70
CA THR A 775 30.93 2.75 -29.67
C THR A 775 30.33 4.00 -29.02
N ASP A 776 29.35 4.63 -29.66
CA ASP A 776 28.62 5.77 -29.10
C ASP A 776 27.39 5.30 -28.31
N ILE A 777 27.18 5.90 -27.15
CA ILE A 777 25.98 5.78 -26.31
C ILE A 777 25.21 7.10 -26.36
N TYR A 778 23.91 7.00 -26.61
CA TYR A 778 23.01 8.14 -26.67
C TYR A 778 22.33 8.35 -25.31
N ILE A 779 22.41 9.58 -24.80
CA ILE A 779 21.93 9.97 -23.48
C ILE A 779 20.71 10.88 -23.66
N GLN A 780 19.59 10.52 -23.04
CA GLN A 780 18.49 11.44 -22.77
C GLN A 780 18.66 12.01 -21.36
N HIS A 781 18.43 13.30 -21.19
CA HIS A 781 18.33 13.93 -19.87
C HIS A 781 16.92 13.84 -19.31
N ASP A 782 16.86 13.74 -17.99
CA ASP A 782 15.70 14.01 -17.17
C ASP A 782 16.17 14.97 -16.05
N GLY A 783 15.47 16.09 -15.87
CA GLY A 783 15.88 17.21 -15.01
C GLY A 783 17.06 18.04 -15.55
N GLY A 784 18.18 17.41 -15.86
CA GLY A 784 19.38 18.07 -16.39
C GLY A 784 19.31 18.50 -17.87
N THR A 785 20.40 19.09 -18.34
CA THR A 785 20.63 19.50 -19.75
C THR A 785 22.00 19.08 -20.31
N ASP A 786 22.93 18.67 -19.45
CA ASP A 786 24.27 18.20 -19.82
C ASP A 786 24.79 17.25 -18.73
N PHE A 787 25.86 16.50 -19.00
CA PHE A 787 26.41 15.50 -18.07
C PHE A 787 27.90 15.67 -17.76
N THR A 788 28.32 15.16 -16.59
CA THR A 788 29.70 15.14 -16.10
C THR A 788 30.04 13.76 -15.52
N PRO A 789 31.33 13.33 -15.49
CA PRO A 789 32.49 13.99 -16.08
C PRO A 789 32.47 13.92 -17.61
N ILE A 790 33.18 14.84 -18.28
CA ILE A 790 33.22 14.92 -19.75
C ILE A 790 34.20 13.94 -20.41
N SER A 791 35.02 13.24 -19.62
CA SER A 791 36.11 12.39 -20.10
C SER A 791 36.50 11.37 -19.04
N GLY A 792 36.86 10.15 -19.45
CA GLY A 792 37.24 9.08 -18.53
C GLY A 792 36.05 8.38 -17.88
N ILE A 793 34.84 8.52 -18.43
CA ILE A 793 33.59 7.95 -17.92
C ILE A 793 33.71 6.42 -17.91
N ASP A 794 33.39 5.78 -16.78
CA ASP A 794 33.54 4.33 -16.59
C ASP A 794 32.21 3.59 -16.32
N SER A 795 31.08 4.28 -16.52
CA SER A 795 29.72 3.75 -16.25
C SER A 795 29.25 2.62 -17.18
N PHE A 796 29.98 2.27 -18.24
CA PHE A 796 29.50 1.40 -19.31
C PHE A 796 30.39 0.18 -19.53
N GLY A 797 29.77 -1.00 -19.60
CA GLY A 797 30.39 -2.25 -20.03
C GLY A 797 29.96 -2.61 -21.44
N VAL A 798 30.88 -3.18 -22.22
CA VAL A 798 30.66 -3.52 -23.64
C VAL A 798 30.79 -5.03 -23.84
N TYR A 799 29.83 -5.71 -24.46
CA TYR A 799 29.93 -7.15 -24.69
C TYR A 799 30.61 -7.47 -26.02
N ASN A 800 31.76 -8.13 -25.94
CA ASN A 800 32.49 -8.61 -27.11
C ASN A 800 32.02 -10.03 -27.48
N SER A 801 31.35 -10.18 -28.62
CA SER A 801 30.91 -11.50 -29.11
C SER A 801 32.05 -12.37 -29.63
N ASP A 802 33.20 -11.79 -30.02
CA ASP A 802 34.38 -12.54 -30.49
C ASP A 802 35.06 -13.32 -29.35
N THR A 803 34.93 -12.84 -28.11
CA THR A 803 35.47 -13.47 -26.90
C THR A 803 34.39 -13.92 -25.92
N THR A 804 33.11 -13.74 -26.24
CA THR A 804 31.95 -14.05 -25.39
C THR A 804 32.04 -13.45 -23.98
N SER A 805 32.47 -12.19 -23.89
CA SER A 805 32.82 -11.56 -22.60
C SER A 805 32.58 -10.05 -22.58
N TRP A 806 32.10 -9.55 -21.45
CA TRP A 806 32.15 -8.13 -21.12
C TRP A 806 33.61 -7.61 -21.07
N ILE A 807 33.88 -6.51 -21.77
CA ILE A 807 35.15 -5.79 -21.77
C ILE A 807 34.97 -4.38 -21.20
N THR A 808 36.02 -3.87 -20.56
CA THR A 808 36.07 -2.50 -20.05
C THR A 808 36.15 -1.50 -21.21
N ALA A 809 35.43 -0.39 -21.08
CA ALA A 809 35.53 0.77 -21.97
C ALA A 809 35.83 2.04 -21.17
N THR A 810 36.19 3.11 -21.88
CA THR A 810 36.39 4.45 -21.31
C THR A 810 35.67 5.48 -22.18
N GLY A 811 34.74 6.24 -21.60
CA GLY A 811 33.89 7.19 -22.31
C GLY A 811 34.42 8.62 -22.35
N GLU A 812 34.24 9.30 -23.49
CA GLU A 812 34.47 10.73 -23.67
C GLU A 812 33.24 11.41 -24.30
N ARG A 813 32.82 12.54 -23.72
CA ARG A 813 31.65 13.32 -24.17
C ARG A 813 31.91 13.91 -25.55
N GLN A 814 31.07 13.55 -26.53
CA GLN A 814 31.11 14.16 -27.86
C GLN A 814 30.24 15.44 -27.89
N ASN A 815 29.04 15.35 -27.34
CA ASN A 815 28.07 16.45 -27.17
C ASN A 815 27.22 16.17 -25.91
N ALA A 816 26.24 17.03 -25.59
CA ALA A 816 25.43 16.91 -24.38
C ALA A 816 24.55 15.64 -24.32
N THR A 817 24.35 14.92 -25.43
CA THR A 817 23.52 13.71 -25.55
C THR A 817 24.30 12.51 -26.10
N THR A 818 25.64 12.54 -26.12
CA THR A 818 26.45 11.43 -26.70
C THR A 818 27.79 11.22 -25.99
N VAL A 819 28.01 9.98 -25.53
CA VAL A 819 29.29 9.50 -24.97
C VAL A 819 29.94 8.52 -25.95
N ARG A 820 31.19 8.76 -26.35
CA ARG A 820 31.97 7.80 -27.14
C ARG A 820 32.81 6.91 -26.24
N LEU A 821 32.47 5.63 -26.18
CA LEU A 821 33.24 4.59 -25.52
C LEU A 821 34.42 4.16 -26.39
N THR A 822 35.63 4.22 -25.84
CA THR A 822 36.81 3.57 -26.40
C THR A 822 36.99 2.19 -25.75
N HIS A 823 37.11 1.14 -26.55
CA HIS A 823 37.25 -0.24 -26.08
C HIS A 823 38.28 -1.04 -26.89
N ALA A 824 38.59 -2.27 -26.46
CA ALA A 824 39.41 -3.18 -27.25
C ALA A 824 38.70 -3.58 -28.55
N SER A 825 39.47 -3.91 -29.60
CA SER A 825 38.95 -4.31 -30.91
C SER A 825 38.01 -5.52 -30.78
N ALA A 826 36.74 -5.35 -31.14
CA ALA A 826 35.67 -6.29 -30.85
C ALA A 826 34.46 -6.13 -31.78
N THR A 827 33.79 -7.24 -32.10
CA THR A 827 32.39 -7.23 -32.56
C THR A 827 31.48 -7.02 -31.35
N ILE A 828 30.69 -5.95 -31.36
CA ILE A 828 29.80 -5.59 -30.26
C ILE A 828 28.37 -6.06 -30.55
N THR A 829 27.74 -6.70 -29.57
CA THR A 829 26.34 -7.16 -29.67
C THR A 829 25.44 -6.70 -28.53
N ASP A 830 26.00 -6.14 -27.45
CA ASP A 830 25.29 -5.74 -26.24
C ASP A 830 26.11 -4.71 -25.44
N ILE A 831 25.44 -3.83 -24.68
CA ILE A 831 26.00 -2.79 -23.81
C ILE A 831 25.20 -2.77 -22.51
N ARG A 832 25.87 -2.63 -21.37
CA ARG A 832 25.21 -2.44 -20.06
C ARG A 832 25.77 -1.25 -19.30
N ILE A 833 24.99 -0.71 -18.38
CA ILE A 833 25.48 0.18 -17.33
C ILE A 833 26.10 -0.67 -16.20
N LEU A 834 27.10 -0.13 -15.49
CA LEU A 834 27.89 -0.82 -14.47
C LEU A 834 27.59 -0.31 -13.05
N TRP A 835 27.61 -1.22 -12.07
CA TRP A 835 27.15 -0.98 -10.69
C TRP A 835 28.20 -1.19 -9.59
N GLY A 836 29.46 -1.44 -9.97
CA GLY A 836 30.63 -1.32 -9.09
C GLY A 836 31.34 -2.61 -8.66
N GLU A 837 30.67 -3.76 -8.53
CA GLU A 837 31.38 -4.96 -8.05
C GLU A 837 32.41 -5.46 -9.09
N HIS A 838 32.06 -5.46 -10.39
CA HIS A 838 33.02 -5.74 -11.45
C HIS A 838 32.72 -5.07 -12.83
N PRO A 839 33.59 -4.17 -13.32
CA PRO A 839 34.70 -3.51 -12.64
C PRO A 839 34.25 -2.43 -11.64
N VAL A 840 35.14 -2.03 -10.74
CA VAL A 840 34.95 -0.87 -9.86
C VAL A 840 34.95 0.42 -10.66
N ILE A 841 33.81 1.11 -10.64
CA ILE A 841 33.56 2.40 -11.28
C ILE A 841 33.87 3.57 -10.32
N THR A 842 34.38 4.67 -10.88
CA THR A 842 34.81 5.86 -10.13
C THR A 842 34.30 7.14 -10.80
N ASN A 843 34.29 7.18 -12.13
CA ASN A 843 33.91 8.31 -12.97
C ASN A 843 32.48 8.12 -13.51
N ILE A 844 31.53 7.94 -12.59
CA ILE A 844 30.12 7.74 -12.91
C ILE A 844 29.55 8.99 -13.59
N LEU A 845 28.83 8.78 -14.71
CA LEU A 845 28.08 9.82 -15.41
C LEU A 845 26.93 10.32 -14.53
N ARG A 846 26.82 11.64 -14.38
CA ARG A 846 25.77 12.37 -13.67
C ARG A 846 25.30 13.55 -14.51
N ASP A 847 24.07 14.00 -14.33
CA ASP A 847 23.58 15.24 -14.92
C ASP A 847 24.25 16.49 -14.29
N ASN A 848 23.83 17.65 -14.78
CA ASN A 848 24.15 18.98 -14.25
C ASN A 848 23.01 19.59 -13.41
N SER A 849 22.05 18.78 -12.93
CA SER A 849 20.94 19.26 -12.10
C SER A 849 21.41 19.65 -10.69
N THR A 850 20.56 20.36 -9.95
CA THR A 850 20.82 20.78 -8.56
C THR A 850 21.04 19.60 -7.60
N LEU A 851 20.51 18.41 -7.90
CA LEU A 851 20.72 17.17 -7.15
C LEU A 851 21.81 16.27 -7.75
N THR A 852 22.32 16.63 -8.93
CA THR A 852 23.42 15.99 -9.67
C THR A 852 23.22 14.47 -9.73
N LEU A 853 22.14 14.04 -10.38
CA LEU A 853 21.68 12.66 -10.38
C LEU A 853 22.55 11.81 -11.31
N PRO A 854 22.96 10.59 -10.91
CA PRO A 854 23.74 9.70 -11.76
C PRO A 854 22.87 9.01 -12.81
N ILE A 855 23.54 8.36 -13.75
CA ILE A 855 22.87 7.63 -14.82
C ILE A 855 21.88 6.56 -14.30
N GLU A 856 20.65 6.61 -14.81
CA GLU A 856 19.54 5.72 -14.48
C GLU A 856 19.85 4.26 -14.90
N ALA A 857 19.40 3.27 -14.12
CA ALA A 857 19.52 1.87 -14.49
C ALA A 857 18.30 1.41 -15.30
N LEU A 858 18.37 1.51 -16.62
CA LEU A 858 17.52 0.75 -17.53
C LEU A 858 18.38 -0.31 -18.22
N GLN A 859 17.96 -1.57 -18.17
CA GLN A 859 18.78 -2.70 -18.63
C GLN A 859 18.83 -2.79 -20.16
N ASP A 860 17.68 -2.63 -20.82
CA ASP A 860 17.55 -2.69 -22.27
C ASP A 860 17.48 -1.28 -22.88
N PHE A 861 18.57 -0.83 -23.49
CA PHE A 861 18.55 0.31 -24.43
C PHE A 861 18.98 -0.15 -25.83
N PRO A 862 18.19 0.16 -26.88
CA PRO A 862 18.30 -0.53 -28.15
C PRO A 862 19.62 -0.28 -28.87
N TYR A 863 20.08 -1.29 -29.61
CA TYR A 863 21.01 -1.06 -30.71
C TYR A 863 20.32 -0.12 -31.70
N ILE A 864 20.85 1.10 -31.83
CA ILE A 864 20.41 2.03 -32.86
C ILE A 864 21.15 1.63 -34.14
N PRO A 865 20.45 1.06 -35.16
CA PRO A 865 21.07 0.86 -36.46
C PRO A 865 21.58 2.21 -36.96
N ASN A 866 22.63 2.19 -37.77
CA ASN A 866 23.20 3.41 -38.32
C ASN A 866 22.11 4.35 -38.84
N GLN A 867 22.35 5.67 -38.71
CA GLN A 867 21.70 6.67 -39.56
C GLN A 867 21.77 6.16 -41.00
N ASN A 868 20.70 5.56 -41.53
CA ASN A 868 20.75 4.91 -42.83
C ASN A 868 20.51 5.97 -43.90
N TYR A 869 21.51 6.85 -44.07
CA TYR A 869 21.48 7.84 -45.13
C TYR A 869 21.66 7.10 -46.45
N THR A 870 20.71 7.31 -47.36
CA THR A 870 20.66 6.61 -48.64
C THR A 870 20.35 7.60 -49.76
N ARG A 871 20.71 7.24 -50.99
CA ARG A 871 20.47 8.05 -52.19
C ARG A 871 20.23 7.19 -53.42
N GLY A 872 19.53 7.76 -54.38
CA GLY A 872 19.28 7.12 -55.66
C GLY A 872 18.47 7.99 -56.61
N ASP A 873 18.31 7.53 -57.85
CA ASP A 873 17.49 8.16 -58.86
C ASP A 873 16.29 7.29 -59.29
N TYR A 874 15.09 7.87 -59.21
CA TYR A 874 13.83 7.14 -59.35
C TYR A 874 12.87 7.81 -60.34
N VAL A 875 12.18 7.01 -61.16
CA VAL A 875 11.14 7.50 -62.10
C VAL A 875 9.89 8.06 -61.40
N SER A 876 9.73 7.80 -60.11
CA SER A 876 8.68 8.29 -59.23
C SER A 876 9.19 8.27 -57.79
N LEU A 877 8.86 9.30 -56.99
CA LEU A 877 9.20 9.34 -55.57
C LEU A 877 8.70 8.07 -54.83
N PRO A 878 9.51 7.47 -53.93
CA PRO A 878 9.06 6.45 -52.98
C PRO A 878 7.88 6.94 -52.15
N LEU A 879 7.00 6.01 -51.77
CA LEU A 879 5.79 6.29 -50.96
C LEU A 879 5.95 5.89 -49.48
N ASP A 880 6.99 5.11 -49.18
CA ASP A 880 7.36 4.64 -47.85
C ASP A 880 8.81 5.10 -47.53
N THR A 881 9.38 4.58 -46.45
CA THR A 881 10.72 4.89 -45.93
C THR A 881 11.69 3.71 -46.11
N THR A 882 11.56 2.93 -47.18
CA THR A 882 12.52 1.86 -47.52
C THR A 882 13.84 2.46 -48.02
N ASP A 883 14.97 1.98 -47.49
CA ASP A 883 16.33 2.40 -47.89
C ASP A 883 16.51 2.46 -49.43
N LEU A 884 17.05 3.58 -49.90
CA LEU A 884 17.30 3.83 -51.33
C LEU A 884 18.50 3.01 -51.85
N GLU A 885 18.65 2.91 -53.18
CA GLU A 885 19.59 1.98 -53.85
C GLU A 885 21.05 2.07 -53.33
N ASN A 886 21.53 3.27 -52.99
CA ASN A 886 22.91 3.50 -52.59
C ASN A 886 22.98 4.01 -51.15
N VAL A 887 23.55 3.22 -50.24
CA VAL A 887 23.87 3.65 -48.87
C VAL A 887 25.08 4.60 -48.89
N TYR A 888 25.06 5.62 -48.03
CA TYR A 888 26.21 6.50 -47.81
C TYR A 888 27.44 5.71 -47.32
N SER A 889 28.63 6.09 -47.80
CA SER A 889 29.90 5.59 -47.26
C SER A 889 30.25 6.26 -45.92
N GLU A 890 31.16 5.67 -45.15
CA GLU A 890 31.69 6.24 -43.91
C GLU A 890 32.19 7.68 -44.08
N GLN A 891 32.87 7.96 -45.21
CA GLN A 891 33.30 9.31 -45.60
C GLN A 891 32.10 10.22 -45.92
N ASP A 892 31.09 9.70 -46.62
CA ASP A 892 29.90 10.46 -46.99
C ASP A 892 29.14 10.97 -45.75
N TYR A 893 29.15 10.22 -44.64
CA TYR A 893 28.60 10.69 -43.35
C TYR A 893 29.43 11.83 -42.75
N THR A 894 30.76 11.73 -42.79
CA THR A 894 31.62 12.81 -42.26
C THR A 894 31.57 14.06 -43.11
N ASP A 895 31.40 13.92 -44.43
CA ASP A 895 31.29 15.03 -45.38
C ASP A 895 30.02 15.86 -45.10
N VAL A 896 28.85 15.22 -44.91
CA VAL A 896 27.58 15.95 -44.65
C VAL A 896 27.34 16.35 -43.19
N ALA A 897 28.26 16.05 -42.28
CA ALA A 897 28.11 16.35 -40.86
C ALA A 897 28.50 17.80 -40.49
N ILE A 898 29.13 18.55 -41.41
CA ILE A 898 29.60 19.92 -41.21
C ILE A 898 29.46 20.75 -42.50
N ASP A 899 29.02 22.00 -42.38
CA ASP A 899 29.02 22.97 -43.47
C ASP A 899 30.48 23.40 -43.76
N ASP A 900 31.13 22.71 -44.70
CA ASP A 900 32.56 22.88 -45.01
C ASP A 900 32.90 22.98 -46.52
N SER A 901 31.88 22.90 -47.39
CA SER A 901 31.99 22.79 -48.85
C SER A 901 32.47 21.43 -49.40
N THR A 902 32.39 20.33 -48.65
CA THR A 902 32.59 18.95 -49.15
C THR A 902 31.25 18.24 -49.36
N ARG A 903 30.90 17.92 -50.61
CA ARG A 903 29.54 17.46 -50.96
C ARG A 903 29.43 16.00 -51.39
N VAL A 904 28.37 15.36 -50.90
CA VAL A 904 27.90 14.04 -51.35
C VAL A 904 26.85 14.22 -52.45
N ALA A 905 27.06 13.58 -53.60
CA ALA A 905 26.28 13.80 -54.81
C ALA A 905 25.38 12.62 -55.22
N GLN A 906 24.15 12.92 -55.66
CA GLN A 906 23.28 12.02 -56.42
C GLN A 906 23.03 12.61 -57.82
N THR A 907 23.10 11.78 -58.86
CA THR A 907 22.83 12.20 -60.26
C THR A 907 21.64 11.44 -60.81
N ALA A 908 20.77 12.12 -61.58
CA ALA A 908 19.60 11.55 -62.24
C ALA A 908 19.62 11.89 -63.74
N THR A 909 19.11 11.01 -64.60
CA THR A 909 19.15 11.21 -66.06
C THR A 909 17.87 11.79 -66.65
N SER A 910 16.72 11.42 -66.11
CA SER A 910 15.39 11.99 -66.36
C SER A 910 14.44 11.65 -65.19
N GLU A 911 14.97 11.67 -63.97
CA GLU A 911 14.42 11.05 -62.77
C GLU A 911 14.43 12.03 -61.57
N TYR A 912 13.77 11.66 -60.48
CA TYR A 912 13.96 12.28 -59.18
C TYR A 912 15.32 11.84 -58.62
N ALA A 913 16.28 12.76 -58.47
CA ALA A 913 17.44 12.52 -57.61
C ALA A 913 17.01 12.76 -56.16
N ILE A 914 17.31 11.81 -55.26
CA ILE A 914 16.85 11.82 -53.87
C ILE A 914 18.03 11.54 -52.94
N HIS A 915 18.12 12.31 -51.87
CA HIS A 915 18.86 11.98 -50.65
C HIS A 915 17.83 11.75 -49.53
N GLU A 916 17.93 10.64 -48.80
CA GLU A 916 17.08 10.30 -47.66
C GLU A 916 17.95 10.19 -46.40
N PHE A 917 17.51 10.82 -45.32
CA PHE A 917 18.19 10.94 -44.04
C PHE A 917 17.31 10.34 -42.94
N LYS A 918 17.92 9.59 -42.02
CA LYS A 918 17.23 8.87 -40.95
C LYS A 918 17.94 9.13 -39.64
N ASP A 919 17.26 9.81 -38.72
CA ASP A 919 17.85 10.30 -37.47
C ASP A 919 17.10 9.79 -36.26
N PHE A 920 17.84 9.33 -35.26
CA PHE A 920 17.30 8.98 -33.95
C PHE A 920 17.02 10.24 -33.14
N VAL A 921 15.76 10.43 -32.76
CA VAL A 921 15.31 11.55 -31.93
C VAL A 921 14.97 11.13 -30.50
N GLY A 922 14.88 9.83 -30.20
CA GLY A 922 14.44 9.33 -28.90
C GLY A 922 13.06 9.88 -28.51
N GLU A 923 12.88 10.23 -27.24
CA GLU A 923 11.67 10.92 -26.76
C GLU A 923 11.68 12.44 -26.96
N SER A 924 12.41 12.96 -27.96
CA SER A 924 12.24 14.35 -28.38
C SER A 924 10.82 14.55 -28.93
N THR A 925 10.08 15.51 -28.38
CA THR A 925 8.76 15.92 -28.88
C THR A 925 8.85 16.86 -30.07
N ASN A 926 10.02 17.43 -30.37
CA ASN A 926 10.25 18.39 -31.44
C ASN A 926 11.66 18.24 -32.07
N ARG A 927 11.84 18.76 -33.29
CA ARG A 927 13.16 18.98 -33.94
C ARG A 927 13.12 20.15 -34.92
N SER A 928 14.20 20.93 -34.99
CA SER A 928 14.57 21.71 -36.16
C SER A 928 15.27 20.79 -37.17
N LEU A 929 14.97 20.96 -38.46
CA LEU A 929 15.60 20.26 -39.57
C LEU A 929 16.37 21.28 -40.42
N THR A 930 17.63 21.02 -40.73
CA THR A 930 18.47 21.90 -41.57
C THR A 930 19.20 21.09 -42.63
N TRP A 931 19.08 21.49 -43.89
CA TRP A 931 19.85 20.96 -45.02
C TRP A 931 20.57 22.10 -45.74
N ASN A 932 21.85 21.94 -46.06
CA ASN A 932 22.55 22.79 -47.02
C ASN A 932 23.00 21.94 -48.22
N GLY A 933 22.89 22.49 -49.42
CA GLY A 933 23.39 21.88 -50.63
C GLY A 933 23.15 22.71 -51.88
N GLN A 934 23.42 22.10 -53.02
CA GLN A 934 23.31 22.76 -54.33
C GLN A 934 22.88 21.79 -55.44
N THR A 935 22.49 22.35 -56.58
CA THR A 935 22.15 21.60 -57.81
C THR A 935 22.63 22.33 -59.06
N ASN A 936 22.94 21.56 -60.10
CA ASN A 936 23.26 22.08 -61.43
C ASN A 936 22.03 22.32 -62.33
N LEU A 937 20.81 21.99 -61.86
CA LEU A 937 19.55 22.23 -62.59
C LEU A 937 18.79 23.43 -62.01
N THR A 938 18.43 24.38 -62.87
CA THR A 938 17.77 25.64 -62.50
C THR A 938 16.49 25.43 -61.70
N LEU A 939 16.48 25.88 -60.44
CA LEU A 939 15.41 25.65 -59.48
C LEU A 939 14.06 26.19 -59.96
N SER A 940 14.05 27.30 -60.71
CA SER A 940 12.83 27.86 -61.31
C SER A 940 12.25 27.04 -62.47
N SER A 941 12.85 25.89 -62.80
CA SER A 941 12.35 24.90 -63.76
C SER A 941 12.05 23.54 -63.14
N SER A 942 12.60 23.27 -61.96
CA SER A 942 12.34 22.09 -61.12
C SER A 942 12.75 22.44 -59.68
N THR A 943 11.77 22.69 -58.81
CA THR A 943 11.96 23.08 -57.41
C THR A 943 12.68 21.97 -56.61
N VAL A 944 13.52 22.36 -55.65
CA VAL A 944 14.13 21.43 -54.68
C VAL A 944 13.29 21.45 -53.40
N TYR A 945 12.95 20.28 -52.88
CA TYR A 945 12.04 20.13 -51.73
C TYR A 945 12.70 19.36 -50.58
N LEU A 946 12.48 19.81 -49.35
CA LEU A 946 12.70 19.07 -48.11
C LEU A 946 11.35 18.51 -47.62
N GLN A 947 11.31 17.22 -47.26
CA GLN A 947 10.12 16.56 -46.72
C GLN A 947 10.46 15.68 -45.51
N ILE A 948 9.44 15.45 -44.66
CA ILE A 948 9.47 14.49 -43.54
C ILE A 948 8.34 13.46 -43.72
N TYR A 949 8.55 12.21 -43.32
CA TYR A 949 7.55 11.15 -43.42
C TYR A 949 6.65 11.08 -42.18
N ASN A 950 5.35 11.12 -42.41
CA ASN A 950 4.29 11.05 -41.41
C ASN A 950 3.76 9.62 -41.33
N HIS A 951 4.10 8.92 -40.23
CA HIS A 951 3.75 7.52 -40.01
C HIS A 951 2.26 7.29 -39.72
N ASN A 952 1.53 8.34 -39.28
CA ASN A 952 0.09 8.25 -39.04
C ASN A 952 -0.71 8.34 -40.35
N THR A 953 -0.40 9.32 -41.21
CA THR A 953 -1.07 9.46 -42.52
C THR A 953 -0.50 8.54 -43.59
N THR A 954 0.72 8.01 -43.38
CA THR A 954 1.55 7.32 -44.38
C THR A 954 1.83 8.20 -45.62
N THR A 955 2.16 9.48 -45.38
CA THR A 955 2.51 10.46 -46.42
C THR A 955 3.85 11.15 -46.15
N TRP A 956 4.46 11.68 -47.21
CA TRP A 956 5.59 12.59 -47.12
C TRP A 956 5.09 14.03 -47.16
N ASP A 957 5.24 14.75 -46.05
CA ASP A 957 4.74 16.11 -45.86
C ASP A 957 5.85 17.13 -46.19
N GLU A 958 5.51 18.28 -46.77
CA GLU A 958 6.48 19.31 -47.19
C GLU A 958 6.93 20.16 -45.98
N VAL A 959 8.24 20.29 -45.80
CA VAL A 959 8.87 21.08 -44.74
C VAL A 959 9.25 22.47 -45.28
N ASP A 960 10.01 22.49 -46.37
CA ASP A 960 10.50 23.71 -47.03
C ASP A 960 10.88 23.43 -48.50
N SER A 961 10.95 24.46 -49.35
CA SER A 961 11.33 24.31 -50.77
C SER A 961 11.85 25.58 -51.44
N ASP A 962 12.90 25.43 -52.28
CA ASP A 962 13.46 26.54 -53.08
C ASP A 962 13.26 26.35 -54.59
N ASN A 963 12.81 27.43 -55.22
CA ASN A 963 12.55 27.57 -56.65
C ASN A 963 13.36 28.73 -57.29
N SER A 964 14.30 29.33 -56.54
CA SER A 964 14.81 30.68 -56.82
C SER A 964 16.34 30.85 -56.81
N SER A 965 17.10 30.02 -56.07
CA SER A 965 18.57 30.11 -56.03
C SER A 965 19.24 29.85 -57.37
N SER A 966 20.51 30.24 -57.46
CA SER A 966 21.34 30.00 -58.64
C SER A 966 21.85 28.56 -58.67
N VAL A 967 22.01 28.00 -59.87
CA VAL A 967 22.70 26.71 -60.04
C VAL A 967 24.16 26.82 -59.62
N ASP A 968 24.74 25.70 -59.17
CA ASP A 968 26.11 25.60 -58.68
C ASP A 968 26.43 26.70 -57.62
N THR A 969 25.47 26.93 -56.72
CA THR A 969 25.55 27.82 -55.55
C THR A 969 24.78 27.16 -54.41
N ASP A 970 25.35 27.16 -53.21
CA ASP A 970 24.73 26.58 -52.02
C ASP A 970 23.52 27.38 -51.53
N PHE A 971 22.50 26.68 -51.04
CA PHE A 971 21.31 27.23 -50.42
C PHE A 971 20.81 26.30 -49.31
N THR A 972 20.17 26.90 -48.30
CA THR A 972 19.63 26.21 -47.13
C THR A 972 18.15 25.91 -47.31
N LEU A 973 17.70 24.76 -46.83
CA LEU A 973 16.29 24.45 -46.54
C LEU A 973 16.15 24.20 -45.04
N GLU A 974 15.19 24.83 -44.37
CA GLU A 974 15.05 24.80 -42.91
C GLU A 974 13.58 24.69 -42.45
N GLY A 975 13.32 23.96 -41.35
CA GLY A 975 11.97 23.87 -40.80
C GLY A 975 11.86 23.28 -39.40
N ASN A 976 10.95 23.84 -38.60
CA ASN A 976 10.71 23.45 -37.21
C ASN A 976 9.50 22.51 -37.09
N ILE A 977 9.75 21.25 -36.75
CA ILE A 977 8.73 20.26 -36.41
C ILE A 977 8.46 20.35 -34.90
N VAL A 978 7.42 21.10 -34.53
CA VAL A 978 7.05 21.39 -33.13
C VAL A 978 6.32 20.24 -32.41
N ASP A 979 5.84 19.24 -33.15
CA ASP A 979 5.25 18.00 -32.64
C ASP A 979 5.70 16.82 -33.50
N LEU A 980 6.45 15.90 -32.91
CA LEU A 980 6.99 14.69 -33.53
C LEU A 980 6.10 13.45 -33.39
N THR A 981 4.96 13.52 -32.69
CA THR A 981 4.08 12.37 -32.38
C THR A 981 3.68 11.56 -33.62
N ASN A 982 3.56 12.21 -34.77
CA ASN A 982 3.18 11.58 -36.04
C ASN A 982 4.37 11.21 -36.95
N TYR A 983 5.60 11.60 -36.60
CA TYR A 983 6.79 11.55 -37.46
C TYR A 983 7.90 10.62 -36.93
N LYS A 984 7.79 10.11 -35.70
CA LYS A 984 8.63 9.02 -35.17
C LYS A 984 8.13 7.66 -35.64
N ASP A 985 9.05 6.74 -35.95
CA ASP A 985 8.74 5.30 -36.07
C ASP A 985 8.80 4.60 -34.69
N THR A 986 8.60 3.27 -34.66
CA THR A 986 8.66 2.46 -33.42
C THR A 986 10.06 2.36 -32.79
N ASN A 987 11.09 2.87 -33.45
CA ASN A 987 12.49 2.90 -32.99
C ASN A 987 12.93 4.33 -32.66
N ASN A 988 12.00 5.29 -32.60
CA ASN A 988 12.25 6.72 -32.46
C ASN A 988 13.16 7.32 -33.55
N LEU A 989 13.06 6.81 -34.78
CA LEU A 989 13.67 7.40 -35.97
C LEU A 989 12.69 8.35 -36.67
N ILE A 990 13.14 9.54 -37.04
CA ILE A 990 12.49 10.37 -38.07
C ILE A 990 13.09 10.05 -39.44
N ASN A 991 12.29 10.16 -40.49
CA ASN A 991 12.71 9.89 -41.87
C ASN A 991 12.46 11.15 -42.70
N CYS A 992 13.52 11.75 -43.22
CA CYS A 992 13.51 13.01 -43.98
C CYS A 992 14.12 12.79 -45.37
N ARG A 993 13.73 13.58 -46.37
CA ARG A 993 14.35 13.51 -47.71
C ARG A 993 14.43 14.86 -48.41
N VAL A 994 15.46 15.02 -49.23
CA VAL A 994 15.62 16.14 -50.16
C VAL A 994 15.67 15.63 -51.59
N TYR A 995 14.90 16.24 -52.49
CA TYR A 995 14.83 15.80 -53.88
C TYR A 995 14.65 16.92 -54.90
N GLN A 996 15.00 16.62 -56.15
CA GLN A 996 14.73 17.41 -57.36
C GLN A 996 14.49 16.48 -58.56
N ASN A 997 13.70 16.88 -59.55
CA ASN A 997 13.37 16.05 -60.73
C ASN A 997 14.03 16.57 -62.03
N GLY A 998 14.70 15.71 -62.78
CA GLY A 998 15.15 16.00 -64.15
C GLY A 998 16.44 15.30 -64.56
N THR A 999 17.20 15.98 -65.42
CA THR A 999 18.59 15.61 -65.75
C THR A 999 19.52 16.51 -64.94
N LEU A 1000 20.01 16.02 -63.80
CA LEU A 1000 20.65 16.86 -62.79
C LEU A 1000 21.62 16.11 -61.87
N THR A 1001 22.45 16.86 -61.15
CA THR A 1001 23.20 16.39 -59.98
C THR A 1001 22.83 17.23 -58.77
N LEU A 1002 22.17 16.60 -57.79
CA LEU A 1002 21.86 17.14 -56.48
C LEU A 1002 23.04 16.82 -55.55
N GLN A 1003 23.40 17.76 -54.67
CA GLN A 1003 24.57 17.68 -53.83
C GLN A 1003 24.22 18.17 -52.43
N THR A 1004 24.39 17.32 -51.42
CA THR A 1004 24.27 17.71 -50.00
C THR A 1004 25.65 18.13 -49.48
N ASP A 1005 25.74 19.28 -48.82
CA ASP A 1005 26.91 19.75 -48.06
C ASP A 1005 26.71 19.54 -46.55
N TYR A 1006 25.48 19.70 -46.06
CA TYR A 1006 25.19 19.61 -44.63
C TYR A 1006 23.79 19.02 -44.39
N TRP A 1007 23.67 18.18 -43.36
CA TRP A 1007 22.39 17.75 -42.79
C TRP A 1007 22.48 17.68 -41.26
N ASN A 1008 21.50 18.27 -40.56
CA ASN A 1008 21.45 18.29 -39.10
C ASN A 1008 20.00 18.33 -38.59
N THR A 1009 19.77 17.73 -37.41
CA THR A 1009 18.47 17.69 -36.74
C THR A 1009 18.59 17.99 -35.24
N GLU A 1010 18.30 19.23 -34.83
CA GLU A 1010 18.53 19.70 -33.46
C GLU A 1010 17.23 19.81 -32.65
N ALA A 1011 17.29 19.54 -31.34
CA ALA A 1011 16.14 19.75 -30.45
C ALA A 1011 15.82 21.25 -30.33
N ILE A 1012 14.53 21.60 -30.41
CA ILE A 1012 14.09 22.97 -30.20
C ILE A 1012 14.00 23.21 -28.70
N ASN A 1013 14.89 24.06 -28.18
CA ASN A 1013 14.86 24.53 -26.79
C ASN A 1013 13.46 25.07 -26.44
N SER A 1014 13.09 24.99 -25.16
CA SER A 1014 11.83 25.56 -24.65
C SER A 1014 12.07 26.38 -23.40
N HIS A 1015 11.14 27.30 -23.12
CA HIS A 1015 11.20 28.25 -22.03
C HIS A 1015 9.91 28.26 -21.23
N THR A 1016 10.01 28.55 -19.95
CA THR A 1016 8.89 28.61 -19.01
C THR A 1016 8.48 30.06 -18.77
N LEU A 1017 7.19 30.34 -18.97
CA LEU A 1017 6.54 31.60 -18.64
C LEU A 1017 5.74 31.41 -17.34
N THR A 1018 6.25 31.93 -16.23
CA THR A 1018 5.65 31.84 -14.90
C THR A 1018 5.02 33.17 -14.52
N TYR A 1019 3.69 33.19 -14.45
CA TYR A 1019 2.90 34.35 -14.04
C TYR A 1019 2.32 34.12 -12.64
N SER A 1020 2.65 35.01 -11.71
CA SER A 1020 2.21 34.96 -10.31
C SER A 1020 1.44 36.21 -9.90
N ALA A 1021 0.65 36.12 -8.83
CA ALA A 1021 -0.05 37.23 -8.23
C ALA A 1021 0.47 37.49 -6.81
N ASN A 1022 0.86 38.73 -6.52
CA ASN A 1022 1.05 39.18 -5.15
C ASN A 1022 -0.32 39.33 -4.47
N ALA A 1023 -0.34 39.42 -3.14
CA ALA A 1023 -1.57 39.49 -2.35
C ALA A 1023 -2.58 40.55 -2.85
N ASN A 1024 -3.88 40.24 -2.68
CA ASN A 1024 -5.05 41.03 -3.10
C ASN A 1024 -5.36 40.98 -4.61
N GLY A 1025 -5.03 39.87 -5.26
CA GLY A 1025 -5.47 39.54 -6.61
C GLY A 1025 -5.01 38.14 -7.05
N THR A 1026 -5.37 37.76 -8.27
CA THR A 1026 -5.15 36.43 -8.88
C THR A 1026 -4.71 36.56 -10.34
N ILE A 1027 -4.24 35.46 -10.94
CA ILE A 1027 -4.00 35.38 -12.39
C ILE A 1027 -5.11 34.58 -13.05
N SER A 1028 -5.63 35.07 -14.18
CA SER A 1028 -6.59 34.38 -15.03
C SER A 1028 -5.96 34.10 -16.40
N GLY A 1029 -5.86 32.83 -16.77
CA GLY A 1029 -5.10 32.34 -17.92
C GLY A 1029 -4.18 31.18 -17.52
N THR A 1030 -3.50 30.57 -18.48
CA THR A 1030 -2.59 29.44 -18.21
C THR A 1030 -1.30 29.95 -17.58
N THR A 1031 -0.89 29.36 -16.45
CA THR A 1031 0.40 29.61 -15.80
C THR A 1031 0.80 28.38 -14.96
N PRO A 1032 2.06 27.91 -15.03
CA PRO A 1032 3.09 28.30 -15.98
C PRO A 1032 2.73 27.91 -17.43
N GLN A 1033 3.51 28.37 -18.41
CA GLN A 1033 3.39 27.96 -19.83
C GLN A 1033 4.75 27.53 -20.38
N THR A 1034 4.81 26.42 -21.11
CA THR A 1034 6.03 25.95 -21.79
C THR A 1034 5.98 26.31 -23.27
N ILE A 1035 6.90 27.18 -23.72
CA ILE A 1035 6.91 27.76 -25.07
C ILE A 1035 8.24 27.45 -25.76
N SER A 1036 8.20 26.92 -26.98
CA SER A 1036 9.42 26.70 -27.79
C SER A 1036 10.19 28.01 -28.03
N HIS A 1037 11.52 27.93 -28.14
CA HIS A 1037 12.40 29.07 -28.40
C HIS A 1037 12.01 29.81 -29.70
N GLY A 1038 11.77 31.12 -29.61
CA GLY A 1038 11.20 31.96 -30.67
C GLY A 1038 9.66 31.93 -30.75
N GLY A 1039 8.99 31.10 -29.97
CA GLY A 1039 7.54 30.98 -29.88
C GLY A 1039 6.85 32.11 -29.10
N ASN A 1040 5.53 31.99 -28.96
CA ASN A 1040 4.68 32.98 -28.29
C ASN A 1040 3.81 32.32 -27.22
N GLY A 1041 3.68 32.97 -26.06
CA GLY A 1041 2.75 32.57 -25.01
C GLY A 1041 1.28 32.81 -25.37
N THR A 1042 0.40 32.30 -24.51
CA THR A 1042 -1.03 32.59 -24.48
C THR A 1042 -1.31 33.74 -23.51
N GLU A 1043 -2.38 34.51 -23.74
CA GLU A 1043 -2.70 35.69 -22.93
C GLU A 1043 -3.12 35.30 -21.50
N VAL A 1044 -2.50 35.96 -20.52
CA VAL A 1044 -2.90 35.95 -19.11
C VAL A 1044 -3.40 37.34 -18.71
N THR A 1045 -4.23 37.42 -17.67
CA THR A 1045 -4.70 38.68 -17.10
C THR A 1045 -4.64 38.65 -15.58
N ALA A 1046 -4.00 39.66 -14.99
CA ALA A 1046 -4.01 39.91 -13.55
C ALA A 1046 -5.38 40.47 -13.11
N VAL A 1047 -6.10 39.74 -12.28
CA VAL A 1047 -7.44 40.08 -11.79
C VAL A 1047 -7.35 40.53 -10.33
N PRO A 1048 -7.66 41.80 -10.01
CA PRO A 1048 -7.64 42.27 -8.62
C PRO A 1048 -8.81 41.70 -7.80
N ASP A 1049 -8.60 41.57 -6.49
CA ASP A 1049 -9.67 41.24 -5.55
C ASP A 1049 -10.64 42.42 -5.33
N ALA A 1050 -11.76 42.15 -4.66
CA ALA A 1050 -12.77 43.18 -4.40
C ALA A 1050 -12.20 44.34 -3.57
N ASN A 1051 -12.40 45.57 -4.05
CA ASN A 1051 -11.83 46.84 -3.53
C ASN A 1051 -10.32 47.02 -3.76
N TYR A 1052 -9.75 46.34 -4.76
CA TYR A 1052 -8.37 46.53 -5.22
C TYR A 1052 -8.31 46.80 -6.73
N HIS A 1053 -7.19 47.34 -7.19
CA HIS A 1053 -6.85 47.44 -8.61
C HIS A 1053 -5.42 46.94 -8.88
N PHE A 1054 -5.19 46.41 -10.08
CA PHE A 1054 -3.86 46.10 -10.58
C PHE A 1054 -3.04 47.38 -10.76
N THR A 1055 -1.75 47.32 -10.44
CA THR A 1055 -0.82 48.46 -10.52
C THR A 1055 0.32 48.24 -11.52
N THR A 1056 1.01 47.10 -11.44
CA THR A 1056 2.17 46.77 -12.29
C THR A 1056 2.52 45.29 -12.20
N TRP A 1057 3.13 44.74 -13.24
CA TRP A 1057 3.98 43.55 -13.14
C TRP A 1057 5.36 43.93 -12.56
N SER A 1058 6.12 42.95 -12.06
CA SER A 1058 7.46 43.13 -11.48
C SER A 1058 8.49 43.74 -12.44
N ASP A 1059 8.32 43.55 -13.75
CA ASP A 1059 9.13 44.13 -14.84
C ASP A 1059 8.66 45.52 -15.29
N SER A 1060 7.76 46.17 -14.52
CA SER A 1060 7.15 47.48 -14.81
C SER A 1060 6.13 47.52 -15.96
N VAL A 1061 5.63 46.38 -16.45
CA VAL A 1061 4.51 46.36 -17.41
C VAL A 1061 3.21 46.80 -16.71
N LEU A 1062 2.54 47.83 -17.27
CA LEU A 1062 1.36 48.48 -16.68
C LEU A 1062 0.02 48.00 -17.24
N THR A 1063 -0.01 46.97 -18.08
CA THR A 1063 -1.24 46.33 -18.55
C THR A 1063 -1.54 45.08 -17.74
N ALA A 1064 -2.76 44.96 -17.24
CA ALA A 1064 -3.19 43.79 -16.47
C ALA A 1064 -3.20 42.51 -17.34
N SER A 1065 -3.62 42.64 -18.59
CA SER A 1065 -3.47 41.60 -19.62
C SER A 1065 -2.06 41.62 -20.23
N ARG A 1066 -1.51 40.43 -20.48
CA ARG A 1066 -0.12 40.20 -20.89
C ARG A 1066 -0.01 38.99 -21.82
N THR A 1067 0.87 39.11 -22.83
CA THR A 1067 1.34 38.01 -23.67
C THR A 1067 2.81 38.26 -23.98
N ASP A 1068 3.67 37.29 -23.70
CA ASP A 1068 5.09 37.36 -24.04
C ASP A 1068 5.35 36.62 -25.36
N THR A 1069 6.13 37.24 -26.26
CA THR A 1069 6.24 36.85 -27.68
C THR A 1069 7.69 36.84 -28.13
N ASN A 1070 8.06 35.90 -29.01
CA ASN A 1070 9.46 35.59 -29.36
C ASN A 1070 10.28 35.29 -28.08
N VAL A 1071 9.83 34.27 -27.34
CA VAL A 1071 10.44 33.87 -26.06
C VAL A 1071 11.78 33.17 -26.33
N THR A 1072 12.88 33.69 -25.79
CA THR A 1072 14.25 33.13 -25.97
C THR A 1072 14.99 32.87 -24.64
N GLU A 1073 14.31 33.09 -23.52
CA GLU A 1073 14.76 32.83 -22.15
C GLU A 1073 13.50 32.68 -21.26
N ASP A 1074 13.66 32.10 -20.07
CA ASP A 1074 12.55 31.95 -19.12
C ASP A 1074 12.09 33.30 -18.56
N ILE A 1075 10.79 33.46 -18.33
CA ILE A 1075 10.20 34.70 -17.82
C ILE A 1075 9.40 34.40 -16.56
N SER A 1076 9.80 34.97 -15.43
CA SER A 1076 9.05 34.89 -14.17
C SER A 1076 8.67 36.29 -13.69
N VAL A 1077 7.36 36.57 -13.60
CA VAL A 1077 6.82 37.89 -13.26
C VAL A 1077 5.65 37.83 -12.28
N SER A 1078 5.56 38.82 -11.40
CA SER A 1078 4.47 38.92 -10.40
C SER A 1078 3.63 40.18 -10.57
N ALA A 1079 2.31 40.00 -10.57
CA ALA A 1079 1.33 41.08 -10.63
C ALA A 1079 1.13 41.70 -9.24
N SER A 1080 1.14 43.04 -9.16
CA SER A 1080 0.98 43.80 -7.92
C SER A 1080 -0.32 44.58 -7.87
N PHE A 1081 -0.99 44.58 -6.71
CA PHE A 1081 -2.31 45.18 -6.51
C PHE A 1081 -2.28 46.21 -5.39
N ALA A 1082 -3.14 47.23 -5.48
CA ALA A 1082 -3.29 48.28 -4.46
C ALA A 1082 -4.76 48.51 -4.13
N ILE A 1083 -5.03 48.88 -2.87
CA ILE A 1083 -6.40 49.09 -2.37
C ILE A 1083 -7.04 50.33 -3.00
N ASP A 1084 -8.31 50.24 -3.35
CA ASP A 1084 -9.10 51.37 -3.81
C ASP A 1084 -9.28 52.39 -2.68
N THR A 1085 -8.87 53.62 -2.95
CA THR A 1085 -9.02 54.73 -1.99
C THR A 1085 -10.12 55.68 -2.43
N HIS A 1086 -10.96 56.10 -1.48
CA HIS A 1086 -12.08 57.00 -1.74
C HIS A 1086 -11.93 58.26 -0.89
N THR A 1087 -11.76 59.42 -1.54
CA THR A 1087 -11.74 60.71 -0.86
C THR A 1087 -13.15 61.10 -0.43
N VAL A 1088 -13.45 61.01 0.86
CA VAL A 1088 -14.68 61.54 1.45
C VAL A 1088 -14.43 62.99 1.84
N THR A 1089 -14.98 63.93 1.09
CA THR A 1089 -14.94 65.36 1.45
C THR A 1089 -16.11 65.70 2.38
N PHE A 1090 -15.77 66.16 3.59
CA PHE A 1090 -16.76 66.64 4.55
C PHE A 1090 -17.01 68.14 4.31
N GLN A 1091 -18.28 68.52 4.28
CA GLN A 1091 -18.68 69.93 4.21
C GLN A 1091 -19.26 70.37 5.56
N ASP A 1092 -18.85 71.53 6.05
CA ASP A 1092 -19.52 72.17 7.18
C ASP A 1092 -20.91 72.67 6.75
N TYR A 1093 -21.75 73.03 7.72
CA TYR A 1093 -23.11 73.53 7.51
C TYR A 1093 -23.18 74.80 6.64
N ASP A 1094 -22.08 75.55 6.51
CA ASP A 1094 -21.98 76.71 5.61
C ASP A 1094 -21.51 76.36 4.18
N THR A 1095 -21.33 75.07 3.87
CA THR A 1095 -20.83 74.48 2.61
C THR A 1095 -19.35 74.69 2.31
N THR A 1096 -18.54 75.15 3.27
CA THR A 1096 -17.07 75.05 3.18
C THR A 1096 -16.59 73.61 3.38
N GLU A 1097 -15.46 73.26 2.77
CA GLU A 1097 -14.78 71.97 2.92
C GLU A 1097 -13.91 71.98 4.19
N LEU A 1098 -14.00 70.92 5.00
CA LEU A 1098 -13.40 70.79 6.35
C LEU A 1098 -11.95 70.25 6.34
#